data_AF-A0A2S1SGK5-F1
#
_entry.id   AF-A0A2S1SGK5-F1
#
_cell.length_a   1.000
_cell.length_b   1.000
_cell.length_c   1.000
_cell.angle_alpha   90.00
_cell.angle_beta   90.00
_cell.angle_gamma   90.00
#
_symmetry.space_group_name_H-M   'P 1'
#
loop_
_entity.id
_entity.type
_entity.pdbx_description
1 polymer ?
#
loop_
_entity_poly.entity_id
_entity_poly.type
_entity_poly.pdbx_seq_one_letter_code
_entity_poly.pdbx_strand_id
1 'polypeptide(L)'
;MLPLCGAFAQTKDVRPGVYESNSMGTNFLLRVNDNNTYELVFLHGDFEKEGDTLRLKTKKSTEGDFAVTPVATAKNATALTLTFRGMTSRYFLRSVFIGTQHSDSRPPEYKSARDYIKTANAETDEYTNSEPVSIKIDRTKYLYLLNYKNYFSRGNTENPTIISKFEIPDDVSEVDVEFDVNKMGDMNFRIYKNEKDQLVMTEGKSPLVFVFKEENGQAKASNKLSAQLIEDKDFAKNAGFVPDSDEILEGVIEENTPSYTFKYTIDKSFTEAQKAIAKSKNKFLVVDFDYENKNSQADFDKFIKRAETELGYAMNSEYVESEDHFNFYHASDKDKNQLSKNKLDAKKPQILIYNADGDLIYHTSSTLKKSGYFSSYNSIYSELKQADDYLKFDRAVSNKKATVPELAKIFRAGVHMEKPYAASGAQTTYIENEAVVEAVDTTTAVYDYEVHESVIGDRENLYKLKTTPEAVKAKWAQIVAFYKKSNAYNQDYIDAGLNEISNNGLTSKLFSESKNELSGVTFDFLDYVFAHRAEIKKAEAGFSGEDDTAWHYDGNDVDSLLNAFFGAQAYAESVDKPQQDKLRDYYKKYVALSGGDPLLQQSYFYFVQNGVSPETEREYLDAYAKFFNSVIKSDSSIIENLDRAFSDSFSGSNDWQSFKYEFANTANNLAWYVVEHRLGPADLKEAIRWSEASLRIEIKNAYYLDTLAQLYYLNGQKQKAIFTEERAASAAGELDDPEIKLKYEEILQKMKQGTY
;
A
#
# COMPACT_ATOMS: atom_id res chain seq x y z
N MET A 1 31.01 -58.10 -19.47
CA MET A 1 29.76 -57.72 -20.16
C MET A 1 28.61 -58.04 -19.22
N LEU A 2 28.07 -57.02 -18.55
CA LEU A 2 26.82 -57.00 -17.77
C LEU A 2 26.46 -55.50 -17.60
N PRO A 3 25.18 -55.10 -17.71
CA PRO A 3 24.79 -53.74 -18.08
C PRO A 3 24.55 -52.81 -16.87
N LEU A 4 24.66 -51.50 -17.14
CA LEU A 4 24.18 -50.42 -16.28
C LEU A 4 22.65 -50.47 -16.16
N CYS A 5 22.12 -50.40 -14.94
CA CYS A 5 20.76 -49.92 -14.66
C CYS A 5 20.85 -48.46 -14.20
N GLY A 6 20.45 -47.54 -15.07
CA GLY A 6 20.05 -46.19 -14.67
C GLY A 6 18.60 -46.22 -14.20
N ALA A 7 18.34 -45.73 -12.99
CA ALA A 7 17.00 -45.42 -12.54
C ALA A 7 16.57 -44.08 -13.16
N PHE A 8 15.59 -44.10 -14.06
CA PHE A 8 14.92 -42.89 -14.53
C PHE A 8 14.01 -42.35 -13.41
N ALA A 9 14.25 -41.11 -12.99
CA ALA A 9 13.25 -40.33 -12.28
C ALA A 9 12.10 -40.03 -13.26
N GLN A 10 10.89 -40.52 -12.98
CA GLN A 10 9.69 -40.12 -13.72
C GLN A 10 9.36 -38.67 -13.38
N THR A 11 9.61 -37.73 -14.29
CA THR A 11 8.93 -36.43 -14.27
C THR A 11 7.45 -36.68 -14.58
N LYS A 12 6.57 -36.42 -13.61
CA LYS A 12 5.12 -36.57 -13.77
C LYS A 12 4.52 -35.34 -14.44
N ASP A 13 4.73 -35.20 -15.75
CA ASP A 13 4.21 -34.06 -16.52
C ASP A 13 2.66 -34.01 -16.49
N VAL A 14 2.09 -32.80 -16.45
CA VAL A 14 0.65 -32.59 -16.54
C VAL A 14 0.21 -32.92 -17.96
N ARG A 15 -0.73 -33.87 -18.11
CA ARG A 15 -1.18 -34.33 -19.43
C ARG A 15 -2.09 -33.28 -20.08
N PRO A 16 -1.84 -32.89 -21.34
CA PRO A 16 -2.79 -32.07 -22.08
C PRO A 16 -4.15 -32.79 -22.26
N GLY A 17 -5.24 -32.03 -22.14
CA GLY A 17 -6.61 -32.53 -22.17
C GLY A 17 -7.55 -31.75 -21.26
N VAL A 18 -8.78 -32.25 -21.12
CA VAL A 18 -9.85 -31.56 -20.37
C VAL A 18 -10.00 -32.19 -18.98
N TYR A 19 -9.99 -31.32 -17.99
CA TYR A 19 -10.22 -31.64 -16.60
C TYR A 19 -11.51 -30.98 -16.12
N GLU A 20 -12.32 -31.71 -15.36
CA GLU A 20 -13.57 -31.22 -14.82
C GLU A 20 -13.52 -31.14 -13.29
N SER A 21 -14.14 -30.10 -12.74
CA SER A 21 -14.46 -30.02 -11.31
C SER A 21 -15.93 -29.65 -11.15
N ASN A 22 -16.62 -30.37 -10.26
CA ASN A 22 -17.96 -30.03 -9.79
C ASN A 22 -17.84 -29.70 -8.30
N SER A 23 -17.41 -28.47 -8.04
CA SER A 23 -17.24 -27.90 -6.71
C SER A 23 -17.98 -26.57 -6.67
N MET A 24 -18.46 -26.13 -5.50
CA MET A 24 -19.25 -24.89 -5.40
C MET A 24 -20.51 -24.85 -6.29
N GLY A 25 -21.11 -26.00 -6.61
CA GLY A 25 -22.34 -26.08 -7.44
C GLY A 25 -22.14 -25.75 -8.92
N THR A 26 -20.93 -25.42 -9.37
CA THR A 26 -20.63 -25.05 -10.75
C THR A 26 -19.73 -26.09 -11.42
N ASN A 27 -19.97 -26.36 -12.70
CA ASN A 27 -19.06 -27.17 -13.51
C ASN A 27 -17.92 -26.28 -14.05
N PHE A 28 -16.71 -26.51 -13.56
CA PHE A 28 -15.50 -25.91 -14.10
C PHE A 28 -14.86 -26.82 -15.12
N LEU A 29 -14.44 -26.26 -16.26
CA LEU A 29 -13.68 -26.96 -17.29
C LEU A 29 -12.30 -26.31 -17.40
N LEU A 30 -11.26 -27.07 -17.06
CA LEU A 30 -9.88 -26.68 -17.30
C LEU A 30 -9.35 -27.47 -18.50
N ARG A 31 -9.03 -26.79 -19.60
CA ARG A 31 -8.37 -27.38 -20.76
C ARG A 31 -6.89 -27.01 -20.72
N VAL A 32 -6.02 -28.01 -20.68
CA VAL A 32 -4.56 -27.83 -20.77
C VAL A 32 -4.13 -28.22 -22.18
N ASN A 33 -3.49 -27.31 -22.91
CA ASN A 33 -3.10 -27.49 -24.30
C ASN A 33 -1.62 -27.93 -24.42
N ASP A 34 -1.26 -28.57 -25.54
CA ASP A 34 0.10 -29.09 -25.81
C ASP A 34 1.16 -27.98 -25.97
N ASN A 35 0.76 -26.71 -26.08
CA ASN A 35 1.64 -25.55 -26.32
C ASN A 35 1.86 -24.70 -25.05
N ASN A 36 1.76 -25.29 -23.85
CA ASN A 36 1.87 -24.60 -22.56
C ASN A 36 0.85 -23.46 -22.36
N THR A 37 -0.33 -23.55 -22.99
CA THR A 37 -1.46 -22.66 -22.71
C THR A 37 -2.59 -23.44 -22.06
N TYR A 38 -3.50 -22.75 -21.37
CA TYR A 38 -4.69 -23.37 -20.79
C TYR A 38 -5.91 -22.48 -20.98
N GLU A 39 -7.09 -23.08 -20.90
CA GLU A 39 -8.38 -22.39 -20.87
C GLU A 39 -9.14 -22.85 -19.62
N LEU A 40 -9.62 -21.90 -18.81
CA LEU A 40 -10.52 -22.19 -17.69
C LEU A 40 -11.89 -21.60 -18.00
N VAL A 41 -12.87 -22.47 -18.24
CA VAL A 41 -14.23 -22.08 -18.62
C VAL A 41 -15.15 -22.20 -17.42
N PHE A 42 -15.69 -21.07 -16.99
CA PHE A 42 -16.66 -20.93 -15.89
C PHE A 42 -18.00 -20.30 -16.34
N LEU A 43 -18.09 -19.81 -17.58
CA LEU A 43 -19.32 -19.31 -18.20
C LEU A 43 -19.65 -20.14 -19.44
N HIS A 44 -20.83 -20.75 -19.46
CA HIS A 44 -21.36 -21.44 -20.64
C HIS A 44 -22.85 -21.08 -20.83
N GLY A 45 -23.33 -21.04 -22.06
CA GLY A 45 -24.69 -20.58 -22.37
C GLY A 45 -25.03 -20.68 -23.85
N ASP A 46 -26.27 -20.30 -24.18
CA ASP A 46 -26.74 -20.22 -25.56
C ASP A 46 -26.23 -18.92 -26.20
N PHE A 47 -26.37 -18.74 -27.51
CA PHE A 47 -26.13 -17.44 -28.16
C PHE A 47 -27.20 -17.16 -29.23
N GLU A 48 -27.40 -15.88 -29.54
CA GLU A 48 -28.17 -15.43 -30.69
C GLU A 48 -27.26 -14.76 -31.72
N LYS A 49 -27.59 -14.92 -33.00
CA LYS A 49 -26.85 -14.28 -34.10
C LYS A 49 -27.70 -13.17 -34.71
N GLU A 50 -27.18 -11.95 -34.69
CA GLU A 50 -27.79 -10.78 -35.33
C GLU A 50 -26.80 -10.19 -36.34
N GLY A 51 -27.03 -10.48 -37.63
CA GLY A 51 -26.07 -10.15 -38.70
C GLY A 51 -24.72 -10.82 -38.48
N ASP A 52 -23.67 -10.00 -38.39
CA ASP A 52 -22.29 -10.44 -38.11
C ASP A 52 -21.95 -10.46 -36.60
N THR A 53 -22.94 -10.21 -35.73
CA THR A 53 -22.76 -10.15 -34.27
C THR A 53 -23.31 -11.41 -33.60
N LEU A 54 -22.52 -11.97 -32.66
CA LEU A 54 -22.97 -13.02 -31.74
C LEU A 54 -23.28 -12.41 -30.38
N ARG A 55 -24.51 -12.57 -29.91
CA ARG A 55 -24.94 -12.18 -28.56
C ARG A 55 -24.98 -13.41 -27.67
N LEU A 56 -24.01 -13.53 -26.78
CA LEU A 56 -23.95 -14.63 -25.81
C LEU A 56 -25.05 -14.45 -24.75
N LYS A 57 -25.91 -15.44 -24.61
CA LYS A 57 -26.90 -15.56 -23.53
C LYS A 57 -26.27 -16.36 -22.40
N THR A 58 -25.60 -15.67 -21.50
CA THR A 58 -25.22 -16.26 -20.21
C THR A 58 -26.49 -16.66 -19.48
N LYS A 59 -26.67 -17.96 -19.19
CA LYS A 59 -27.77 -18.38 -18.32
C LYS A 59 -27.45 -17.81 -16.94
N LYS A 60 -28.34 -16.96 -16.38
CA LYS A 60 -28.36 -16.71 -14.93
C LYS A 60 -28.22 -18.06 -14.24
N SER A 61 -27.36 -18.16 -13.23
CA SER A 61 -27.23 -19.40 -12.45
C SER A 61 -28.63 -19.95 -12.15
N THR A 62 -28.90 -21.18 -12.57
CA THR A 62 -30.16 -21.86 -12.27
C THR A 62 -30.24 -22.27 -10.80
N GLU A 63 -29.12 -22.14 -10.08
CA GLU A 63 -28.96 -22.37 -8.65
C GLU A 63 -28.79 -21.00 -8.00
N GLY A 64 -29.65 -20.62 -7.05
CA GLY A 64 -29.59 -19.31 -6.39
C GLY A 64 -28.38 -19.19 -5.47
N ASP A 65 -28.32 -18.14 -4.64
CA ASP A 65 -27.20 -17.89 -3.71
C ASP A 65 -26.99 -19.02 -2.66
N PHE A 66 -27.84 -20.04 -2.63
CA PHE A 66 -27.85 -21.11 -1.63
C PHE A 66 -27.91 -22.50 -2.27
N ALA A 67 -27.13 -23.44 -1.74
CA ALA A 67 -27.27 -24.86 -2.00
C ALA A 67 -27.65 -25.61 -0.71
N VAL A 68 -28.62 -26.52 -0.81
CA VAL A 68 -29.14 -27.29 0.33
C VAL A 68 -28.91 -28.78 0.10
N THR A 69 -28.21 -29.43 1.01
CA THR A 69 -27.89 -30.86 0.95
C THR A 69 -28.52 -31.58 2.13
N PRO A 70 -29.39 -32.59 1.93
CA PRO A 70 -29.86 -33.45 3.00
C PRO A 70 -28.72 -34.25 3.61
N VAL A 71 -28.56 -34.21 4.93
CA VAL A 71 -27.46 -34.91 5.62
C VAL A 71 -27.92 -35.92 6.66
N ALA A 72 -29.16 -35.82 7.15
CA ALA A 72 -29.75 -36.83 8.02
C ALA A 72 -31.24 -37.03 7.76
N THR A 73 -31.71 -38.25 7.99
CA THR A 73 -33.13 -38.61 7.93
C THR A 73 -33.65 -39.12 9.27
N ALA A 74 -34.84 -38.68 9.66
CA ALA A 74 -35.56 -39.20 10.82
C ALA A 74 -37.08 -39.14 10.55
N LYS A 75 -37.68 -40.32 10.34
CA LYS A 75 -39.13 -40.46 10.20
C LYS A 75 -39.79 -39.98 11.50
N ASN A 76 -40.62 -38.94 11.41
CA ASN A 76 -41.32 -38.24 12.51
C ASN A 76 -40.54 -37.13 13.24
N ALA A 77 -39.47 -36.57 12.65
CA ALA A 77 -38.86 -35.36 13.21
C ALA A 77 -39.83 -34.17 13.21
N THR A 78 -40.02 -33.52 14.37
CA THR A 78 -40.86 -32.32 14.50
C THR A 78 -40.12 -31.01 14.19
N ALA A 79 -38.82 -31.09 13.93
CA ALA A 79 -37.95 -29.96 13.62
C ALA A 79 -37.02 -30.30 12.45
N LEU A 80 -36.53 -29.26 11.79
CA LEU A 80 -35.49 -29.33 10.77
C LEU A 80 -34.27 -28.53 11.27
N THR A 81 -33.10 -29.17 11.29
CA THR A 81 -31.84 -28.48 11.61
C THR A 81 -31.18 -28.00 10.32
N LEU A 82 -30.89 -26.71 10.24
CA LEU A 82 -30.14 -26.07 9.16
C LEU A 82 -28.71 -25.82 9.65
N THR A 83 -27.71 -26.44 9.04
CA THR A 83 -26.30 -26.19 9.40
C THR A 83 -25.64 -25.42 8.27
N PHE A 84 -25.30 -24.16 8.52
CA PHE A 84 -24.61 -23.31 7.56
C PHE A 84 -23.11 -23.65 7.55
N ARG A 85 -22.59 -24.04 6.37
CA ARG A 85 -21.19 -24.46 6.15
C ARG A 85 -20.53 -23.62 5.05
N GLY A 86 -19.20 -23.55 5.07
CA GLY A 86 -18.42 -22.62 4.23
C GLY A 86 -18.16 -21.31 4.98
N MET A 87 -17.21 -20.48 4.52
CA MET A 87 -16.75 -19.26 5.19
C MET A 87 -17.94 -18.34 5.59
N THR A 88 -18.45 -18.57 6.79
CA THR A 88 -19.58 -17.86 7.38
C THR A 88 -19.14 -17.43 8.76
N SER A 89 -18.41 -16.31 8.81
CA SER A 89 -18.46 -15.51 10.02
C SER A 89 -19.95 -15.27 10.35
N ARG A 90 -20.30 -15.28 11.64
CA ARG A 90 -21.68 -14.96 12.07
C ARG A 90 -22.15 -13.60 11.53
N TYR A 91 -21.19 -12.74 11.18
CA TYR A 91 -21.38 -11.50 10.44
C TYR A 91 -22.17 -11.69 9.12
N PHE A 92 -21.89 -12.71 8.31
CA PHE A 92 -22.59 -12.92 7.02
C PHE A 92 -24.04 -13.40 7.18
N LEU A 93 -24.38 -14.07 8.29
CA LEU A 93 -25.77 -14.46 8.56
C LEU A 93 -26.68 -13.26 8.84
N ARG A 94 -26.14 -12.05 9.06
CA ARG A 94 -26.94 -10.84 9.27
C ARG A 94 -27.80 -10.48 8.06
N SER A 95 -27.36 -10.80 6.83
CA SER A 95 -28.12 -10.54 5.61
C SER A 95 -28.99 -11.73 5.18
N VAL A 96 -28.94 -12.86 5.88
CA VAL A 96 -29.69 -14.08 5.51
C VAL A 96 -31.05 -14.11 6.21
N PHE A 97 -32.11 -14.35 5.43
CA PHE A 97 -33.46 -14.62 5.96
C PHE A 97 -33.86 -16.07 5.68
N ILE A 98 -34.49 -16.68 6.67
CA ILE A 98 -35.03 -18.04 6.64
C ILE A 98 -36.55 -17.92 6.58
N GLY A 99 -37.13 -18.42 5.50
CA GLY A 99 -38.58 -18.51 5.34
C GLY A 99 -39.09 -19.94 5.48
N THR A 100 -40.19 -20.12 6.19
CA THR A 100 -40.82 -21.43 6.42
C THR A 100 -42.25 -21.46 5.92
N GLN A 101 -42.64 -22.52 5.22
CA GLN A 101 -44.00 -22.77 4.76
C GLN A 101 -44.40 -24.22 5.07
N HIS A 102 -45.33 -24.40 6.01
CA HIS A 102 -45.73 -25.72 6.50
C HIS A 102 -46.69 -26.48 5.56
N SER A 103 -47.39 -25.79 4.67
CA SER A 103 -48.32 -26.39 3.70
C SER A 103 -48.50 -25.48 2.49
N ASP A 104 -48.96 -26.03 1.36
CA ASP A 104 -49.22 -25.25 0.14
C ASP A 104 -50.23 -24.11 0.33
N SER A 105 -51.09 -24.24 1.36
CA SER A 105 -52.17 -23.32 1.68
C SER A 105 -51.81 -22.17 2.62
N ARG A 106 -50.61 -22.16 3.20
CA ARG A 106 -50.14 -21.07 4.09
C ARG A 106 -49.09 -20.22 3.37
N PRO A 107 -49.06 -18.88 3.56
CA PRO A 107 -47.96 -18.06 3.07
C PRO A 107 -46.65 -18.41 3.80
N PRO A 108 -45.48 -18.19 3.18
CA PRO A 108 -44.21 -18.32 3.87
C PRO A 108 -44.04 -17.23 4.94
N GLU A 109 -43.50 -17.61 6.10
CA GLU A 109 -43.14 -16.70 7.19
C GLU A 109 -41.63 -16.52 7.20
N TYR A 110 -41.13 -15.28 7.15
CA TYR A 110 -39.71 -14.96 7.08
C TYR A 110 -39.19 -14.43 8.41
N LYS A 111 -38.00 -14.88 8.81
CA LYS A 111 -37.29 -14.40 9.99
C LYS A 111 -35.79 -14.30 9.71
N SER A 112 -35.12 -13.31 10.29
CA SER A 112 -33.67 -13.16 10.12
C SER A 112 -32.96 -14.36 10.75
N ALA A 113 -31.90 -14.86 10.11
CA ALA A 113 -31.05 -15.90 10.69
C ALA A 113 -30.48 -15.46 12.06
N ARG A 114 -30.23 -14.15 12.24
CA ARG A 114 -29.79 -13.55 13.51
C ARG A 114 -30.75 -13.84 14.67
N ASP A 115 -32.05 -13.77 14.42
CA ASP A 115 -33.06 -13.91 15.49
C ASP A 115 -33.13 -15.35 16.06
N TYR A 116 -32.53 -16.31 15.36
CA TYR A 116 -32.37 -17.68 15.84
C TYR A 116 -31.08 -17.87 16.66
N ILE A 117 -30.09 -16.98 16.49
CA ILE A 117 -28.79 -17.02 17.16
C ILE A 117 -28.87 -16.08 18.37
N LYS A 118 -29.46 -16.54 19.48
CA LYS A 118 -29.43 -15.80 20.74
C LYS A 118 -28.09 -16.02 21.44
N THR A 119 -27.24 -15.00 21.55
CA THR A 119 -26.07 -15.05 22.45
C THR A 119 -26.17 -14.01 23.57
N ALA A 120 -25.65 -14.37 24.74
CA ALA A 120 -25.65 -13.53 25.94
C ALA A 120 -24.59 -12.41 25.92
N ASN A 121 -23.62 -12.47 25.00
CA ASN A 121 -22.61 -11.43 24.76
C ASN A 121 -22.53 -11.18 23.25
N ALA A 122 -22.95 -9.98 22.81
CA ALA A 122 -23.01 -9.60 21.39
C ALA A 122 -21.65 -9.20 20.81
N GLU A 123 -20.67 -8.82 21.63
CA GLU A 123 -19.43 -8.17 21.16
C GLU A 123 -18.26 -9.12 20.86
N THR A 124 -18.20 -10.31 21.48
CA THR A 124 -17.02 -11.20 21.38
C THR A 124 -17.15 -12.32 20.34
N ASP A 125 -18.34 -12.56 19.80
CA ASP A 125 -18.65 -13.71 18.93
C ASP A 125 -18.73 -13.36 17.42
N GLU A 126 -18.42 -12.11 17.04
CA GLU A 126 -18.63 -11.61 15.66
C GLU A 126 -17.50 -11.98 14.68
N TYR A 127 -16.32 -12.33 15.17
CA TYR A 127 -15.11 -12.49 14.35
C TYR A 127 -14.49 -13.90 14.37
N THR A 128 -15.10 -14.89 15.02
CA THR A 128 -14.55 -16.27 15.04
C THR A 128 -14.86 -16.99 13.72
N ASN A 129 -13.86 -17.06 12.84
CA ASN A 129 -13.90 -17.82 11.59
C ASN A 129 -13.53 -19.29 11.84
N SER A 130 -14.52 -20.19 12.03
CA SER A 130 -14.35 -21.63 11.69
C SER A 130 -15.52 -22.55 12.01
N GLU A 131 -16.47 -22.20 12.87
CA GLU A 131 -17.49 -23.17 13.32
C GLU A 131 -18.81 -23.04 12.53
N PRO A 132 -19.35 -24.15 12.01
CA PRO A 132 -20.68 -24.17 11.40
C PRO A 132 -21.76 -23.67 12.37
N VAL A 133 -22.68 -22.84 11.87
CA VAL A 133 -23.82 -22.37 12.67
C VAL A 133 -25.02 -23.25 12.40
N SER A 134 -25.54 -23.90 13.45
CA SER A 134 -26.76 -24.72 13.36
C SER A 134 -27.97 -23.97 13.90
N ILE A 135 -28.99 -23.81 13.06
CA ILE A 135 -30.29 -23.21 13.41
C ILE A 135 -31.35 -24.30 13.38
N LYS A 136 -32.14 -24.39 14.45
CA LYS A 136 -33.28 -25.32 14.52
C LYS A 136 -34.57 -24.57 14.25
N ILE A 137 -35.31 -25.02 13.23
CA ILE A 137 -36.64 -24.50 12.88
C ILE A 137 -37.70 -25.59 13.02
N ASP A 138 -38.96 -25.19 13.11
CA ASP A 138 -40.09 -26.13 13.06
C ASP A 138 -40.12 -26.86 11.72
N ARG A 139 -40.64 -28.09 11.71
CA ARG A 139 -40.78 -28.90 10.50
C ARG A 139 -41.52 -28.13 9.42
N THR A 140 -40.86 -27.89 8.28
CA THR A 140 -41.42 -27.13 7.14
C THR A 140 -41.52 -28.00 5.89
N LYS A 141 -42.53 -27.76 5.05
CA LYS A 141 -42.66 -28.41 3.74
C LYS A 141 -41.75 -27.73 2.72
N TYR A 142 -41.71 -26.40 2.77
CA TYR A 142 -40.80 -25.60 1.94
C TYR A 142 -39.89 -24.71 2.80
N LEU A 143 -38.61 -24.72 2.46
CA LEU A 143 -37.60 -23.84 3.02
C LEU A 143 -37.27 -22.74 2.01
N TYR A 144 -37.29 -21.50 2.45
CA TYR A 144 -36.94 -20.34 1.64
C TYR A 144 -35.66 -19.71 2.20
N LEU A 145 -34.66 -19.49 1.36
CA LEU A 145 -33.40 -18.84 1.74
C LEU A 145 -33.14 -17.66 0.80
N LEU A 146 -32.82 -16.50 1.37
CA LEU A 146 -32.49 -15.31 0.61
C LEU A 146 -31.39 -14.51 1.31
N ASN A 147 -30.59 -13.82 0.51
CA ASN A 147 -29.60 -12.85 0.96
C ASN A 147 -30.13 -11.44 0.68
N TYR A 148 -30.55 -10.73 1.72
CA TYR A 148 -31.07 -9.38 1.62
C TYR A 148 -29.91 -8.36 1.68
N LYS A 149 -29.36 -8.04 0.50
CA LYS A 149 -28.15 -7.19 0.33
C LYS A 149 -28.29 -5.74 0.84
N ASN A 150 -29.52 -5.27 1.07
CA ASN A 150 -29.82 -3.89 1.48
C ASN A 150 -29.63 -3.61 2.98
N TYR A 151 -29.18 -4.58 3.79
CA TYR A 151 -28.94 -4.33 5.21
C TYR A 151 -27.67 -3.49 5.50
N PHE A 152 -26.69 -3.46 4.57
CA PHE A 152 -25.42 -2.74 4.74
C PHE A 152 -25.00 -1.83 3.57
N SER A 153 -25.65 -1.92 2.41
CA SER A 153 -25.24 -1.18 1.21
C SER A 153 -26.26 -0.08 0.86
N ARG A 154 -25.82 1.18 0.85
CA ARG A 154 -26.65 2.37 0.58
C ARG A 154 -27.07 2.56 -0.90
N GLY A 155 -27.04 1.52 -1.73
CA GLY A 155 -26.99 1.73 -3.18
C GLY A 155 -27.75 0.79 -4.11
N ASN A 156 -28.63 -0.12 -3.65
CA ASN A 156 -29.20 -1.12 -4.58
C ASN A 156 -30.69 -1.41 -4.39
N THR A 157 -31.53 -0.41 -4.66
CA THR A 157 -33.00 -0.56 -4.69
C THR A 157 -33.56 -0.99 -6.05
N GLU A 158 -32.73 -1.15 -7.10
CA GLU A 158 -33.24 -1.46 -8.45
C GLU A 158 -33.32 -2.95 -8.79
N ASN A 159 -32.63 -3.82 -8.03
CA ASN A 159 -32.58 -5.25 -8.32
C ASN A 159 -33.56 -6.06 -7.46
N PRO A 160 -34.33 -7.01 -8.04
CA PRO A 160 -35.20 -7.88 -7.25
C PRO A 160 -34.39 -8.74 -6.29
N THR A 161 -34.94 -8.99 -5.10
CA THR A 161 -34.41 -9.97 -4.15
C THR A 161 -34.64 -11.37 -4.72
N ILE A 162 -33.58 -12.18 -4.79
CA ILE A 162 -33.67 -13.57 -5.24
C ILE A 162 -33.91 -14.47 -4.04
N ILE A 163 -35.00 -15.22 -4.07
CA ILE A 163 -35.41 -16.16 -3.02
C ILE A 163 -35.27 -17.58 -3.57
N SER A 164 -34.49 -18.42 -2.88
CA SER A 164 -34.32 -19.84 -3.20
C SER A 164 -35.32 -20.66 -2.40
N LYS A 165 -36.30 -21.28 -3.07
CA LYS A 165 -37.30 -22.17 -2.47
C LYS A 165 -36.91 -23.64 -2.65
N PHE A 166 -36.88 -24.40 -1.57
CA PHE A 166 -36.57 -25.84 -1.55
C PHE A 166 -37.76 -26.62 -0.99
N GLU A 167 -38.12 -27.75 -1.62
CA GLU A 167 -39.04 -28.73 -1.03
C GLU A 167 -38.25 -29.70 -0.16
N ILE A 168 -38.63 -29.83 1.11
CA ILE A 168 -37.93 -30.68 2.07
C ILE A 168 -38.64 -32.04 2.15
N PRO A 169 -37.98 -33.17 1.76
CA PRO A 169 -38.59 -34.49 1.84
C PRO A 169 -39.00 -34.87 3.26
N ASP A 170 -40.13 -35.57 3.41
CA ASP A 170 -40.78 -35.89 4.68
C ASP A 170 -39.91 -36.64 5.70
N ASP A 171 -38.86 -37.33 5.23
CA ASP A 171 -37.93 -38.06 6.07
C ASP A 171 -36.64 -37.29 6.40
N VAL A 172 -36.35 -36.15 5.78
CA VAL A 172 -35.13 -35.35 6.03
C VAL A 172 -35.25 -34.53 7.30
N SER A 173 -34.38 -34.74 8.28
CA SER A 173 -34.39 -34.03 9.57
C SER A 173 -33.26 -33.00 9.72
N GLU A 174 -32.22 -33.09 8.90
CA GLU A 174 -31.09 -32.16 8.90
C GLU A 174 -30.63 -31.88 7.48
N VAL A 175 -30.30 -30.61 7.21
CA VAL A 175 -29.72 -30.16 5.95
C VAL A 175 -28.48 -29.30 6.21
N ASP A 176 -27.48 -29.47 5.36
CA ASP A 176 -26.38 -28.53 5.24
C ASP A 176 -26.75 -27.44 4.23
N VAL A 177 -26.46 -26.19 4.57
CA VAL A 177 -26.69 -25.00 3.74
C VAL A 177 -25.35 -24.38 3.40
N GLU A 178 -25.03 -24.32 2.12
CA GLU A 178 -23.87 -23.60 1.59
C GLU A 178 -24.34 -22.24 1.04
N PHE A 179 -23.63 -21.16 1.41
CA PHE A 179 -23.93 -19.79 0.98
C PHE A 179 -22.79 -19.25 0.11
N ASP A 180 -23.11 -18.82 -1.11
CA ASP A 180 -22.13 -18.28 -2.07
C ASP A 180 -22.18 -16.74 -2.07
N VAL A 181 -21.17 -16.14 -1.44
CA VAL A 181 -20.91 -14.69 -1.41
C VAL A 181 -19.51 -14.46 -1.96
N ASN A 182 -19.26 -14.74 -3.24
CA ASN A 182 -18.71 -13.74 -4.15
C ASN A 182 -18.18 -14.34 -5.47
N LYS A 183 -18.38 -13.54 -6.51
CA LYS A 183 -17.83 -13.70 -7.85
C LYS A 183 -16.29 -13.76 -7.79
N MET A 184 -15.70 -14.76 -8.45
CA MET A 184 -14.24 -15.02 -8.60
C MET A 184 -13.48 -13.95 -9.42
N GLY A 185 -13.72 -12.67 -9.16
CA GLY A 185 -13.17 -11.56 -9.95
C GLY A 185 -11.65 -11.35 -9.78
N ASP A 186 -11.09 -11.66 -8.60
CA ASP A 186 -9.72 -11.26 -8.24
C ASP A 186 -8.99 -12.33 -7.42
N MET A 187 -8.77 -13.55 -7.96
CA MET A 187 -8.01 -14.61 -7.25
C MET A 187 -6.79 -15.09 -8.04
N ASN A 188 -5.67 -15.31 -7.34
CA ASN A 188 -4.40 -15.80 -7.89
C ASN A 188 -4.25 -17.30 -7.62
N PHE A 189 -4.54 -18.13 -8.62
CA PHE A 189 -4.57 -19.59 -8.43
C PHE A 189 -3.21 -20.28 -8.61
N ARG A 190 -2.94 -21.29 -7.78
CA ARG A 190 -1.86 -22.28 -7.99
C ARG A 190 -2.46 -23.66 -8.27
N ILE A 191 -1.93 -24.37 -9.26
CA ILE A 191 -2.34 -25.75 -9.59
C ILE A 191 -1.18 -26.72 -9.32
N TYR A 192 -1.42 -27.76 -8.51
CA TYR A 192 -0.44 -28.82 -8.21
C TYR A 192 -1.09 -30.20 -8.29
N LYS A 193 -0.29 -31.26 -8.46
CA LYS A 193 -0.79 -32.65 -8.36
C LYS A 193 -0.82 -33.09 -6.89
N ASN A 194 -1.95 -33.58 -6.42
CA ASN A 194 -2.02 -34.20 -5.10
C ASN A 194 -1.44 -35.63 -5.12
N GLU A 195 -1.35 -36.27 -3.95
CA GLU A 195 -0.82 -37.64 -3.80
C GLU A 195 -1.58 -38.70 -4.62
N LYS A 196 -2.78 -38.37 -5.13
CA LYS A 196 -3.62 -39.23 -5.98
C LYS A 196 -3.50 -38.90 -7.48
N ASP A 197 -2.51 -38.10 -7.88
CA ASP A 197 -2.26 -37.65 -9.26
C ASP A 197 -3.39 -36.79 -9.87
N GLN A 198 -4.24 -36.17 -9.04
CA GLN A 198 -5.28 -35.24 -9.48
C GLN A 198 -4.76 -33.81 -9.47
N LEU A 199 -5.23 -32.98 -10.42
CA LEU A 199 -4.90 -31.55 -10.41
C LEU A 199 -5.71 -30.85 -9.32
N VAL A 200 -5.03 -30.09 -8.48
CA VAL A 200 -5.64 -29.35 -7.37
C VAL A 200 -5.31 -27.88 -7.53
N MET A 201 -6.34 -27.05 -7.67
CA MET A 201 -6.25 -25.60 -7.77
C MET A 201 -6.56 -24.98 -6.41
N THR A 202 -5.68 -24.14 -5.88
CA THR A 202 -5.88 -23.49 -4.57
C THR A 202 -5.31 -22.07 -4.53
N GLU A 203 -5.90 -21.25 -3.65
CA GLU A 203 -5.33 -19.99 -3.14
C GLU A 203 -5.04 -20.08 -1.62
N GLY A 204 -5.38 -21.22 -0.98
CA GLY A 204 -5.30 -21.38 0.48
C GLY A 204 -6.07 -22.61 1.01
N LYS A 205 -6.86 -22.44 2.08
CA LYS A 205 -7.41 -23.53 2.91
C LYS A 205 -8.54 -24.37 2.28
N SER A 206 -9.02 -24.04 1.08
CA SER A 206 -10.11 -24.77 0.40
C SER A 206 -9.75 -25.11 -1.07
N PRO A 207 -9.06 -26.24 -1.32
CA PRO A 207 -8.61 -26.61 -2.65
C PRO A 207 -9.73 -27.16 -3.57
N LEU A 208 -9.74 -26.71 -4.84
CA LEU A 208 -10.56 -27.25 -5.93
C LEU A 208 -9.85 -28.46 -6.57
N VAL A 209 -10.51 -29.61 -6.62
CA VAL A 209 -9.93 -30.82 -7.24
C VAL A 209 -10.51 -31.03 -8.64
N PHE A 210 -9.63 -31.03 -9.64
CA PHE A 210 -9.91 -31.28 -11.04
C PHE A 210 -9.55 -32.74 -11.39
N VAL A 211 -10.48 -33.44 -12.02
CA VAL A 211 -10.31 -34.84 -12.45
C VAL A 211 -10.18 -34.89 -13.98
N PHE A 212 -9.15 -35.59 -14.46
CA PHE A 212 -8.95 -35.80 -15.89
C PHE A 212 -10.08 -36.64 -16.46
N LYS A 213 -10.74 -36.15 -17.50
CA LYS A 213 -11.85 -36.86 -18.12
C LYS A 213 -11.33 -37.62 -19.35
N GLU A 214 -11.27 -38.94 -19.26
CA GLU A 214 -11.19 -39.76 -20.46
C GLU A 214 -12.55 -39.71 -21.15
N GLU A 215 -12.57 -39.41 -22.45
CA GLU A 215 -13.81 -39.27 -23.21
C GLU A 215 -14.69 -40.50 -23.03
N ASN A 216 -15.93 -40.24 -22.61
CA ASN A 216 -17.05 -41.16 -22.31
C ASN A 216 -17.24 -41.55 -20.84
N GLY A 217 -17.90 -40.66 -20.09
CA GLY A 217 -18.53 -40.98 -18.81
C GLY A 217 -19.58 -39.93 -18.44
N GLN A 218 -20.84 -40.35 -18.32
CA GLN A 218 -21.93 -39.53 -17.76
C GLN A 218 -21.60 -39.17 -16.30
N ALA A 219 -21.83 -37.90 -15.93
CA ALA A 219 -21.61 -37.37 -14.60
C ALA A 219 -22.47 -38.09 -13.54
N LYS A 220 -21.87 -38.41 -12.38
CA LYS A 220 -22.60 -38.88 -11.20
C LYS A 220 -23.53 -37.77 -10.69
N ALA A 221 -24.78 -38.14 -10.37
CA ALA A 221 -25.79 -37.22 -9.86
C ALA A 221 -25.38 -36.60 -8.52
N SER A 222 -25.60 -35.28 -8.40
CA SER A 222 -25.50 -34.51 -7.16
C SER A 222 -26.67 -34.85 -6.22
N ASN A 223 -26.42 -34.98 -4.92
CA ASN A 223 -27.44 -35.22 -3.88
C ASN A 223 -28.08 -33.92 -3.34
N LYS A 224 -27.90 -32.77 -4.03
CA LYS A 224 -28.45 -31.48 -3.63
C LYS A 224 -29.95 -31.38 -3.94
N LEU A 225 -30.69 -30.64 -3.11
CA LEU A 225 -32.09 -30.28 -3.40
C LEU A 225 -32.14 -29.22 -4.49
N SER A 226 -33.06 -29.39 -5.45
CA SER A 226 -33.29 -28.40 -6.50
C SER A 226 -33.98 -27.16 -5.94
N ALA A 227 -33.41 -25.98 -6.21
CA ALA A 227 -34.01 -24.70 -5.87
C ALA A 227 -35.02 -24.25 -6.94
N GLN A 228 -36.18 -23.77 -6.52
CA GLN A 228 -37.05 -22.92 -7.32
C GLN A 228 -36.73 -21.46 -6.99
N LEU A 229 -36.30 -20.68 -7.97
CA LEU A 229 -35.97 -19.26 -7.78
C LEU A 229 -37.21 -18.38 -7.92
N ILE A 230 -37.39 -17.46 -6.98
CA ILE A 230 -38.46 -16.47 -6.96
C ILE A 230 -37.80 -15.09 -6.90
N GLU A 231 -38.14 -14.21 -7.84
CA GLU A 231 -37.71 -12.82 -7.83
C GLU A 231 -38.78 -11.95 -7.15
N ASP A 232 -38.44 -11.26 -6.06
CA ASP A 232 -39.35 -10.32 -5.38
C ASP A 232 -38.73 -8.91 -5.34
N LYS A 233 -39.36 -7.98 -6.06
CA LYS A 233 -38.93 -6.57 -6.15
C LYS A 233 -39.22 -5.78 -4.88
N ASP A 234 -40.24 -6.19 -4.11
CA ASP A 234 -40.74 -5.48 -2.94
C ASP A 234 -40.68 -6.39 -1.69
N PHE A 235 -39.71 -7.31 -1.64
CA PHE A 235 -39.61 -8.37 -0.61
C PHE A 235 -39.83 -7.84 0.80
N ALA A 236 -39.15 -6.76 1.19
CA ALA A 236 -39.27 -6.21 2.53
C ALA A 236 -40.72 -5.81 2.85
N LYS A 237 -41.39 -5.08 1.95
CA LYS A 237 -42.80 -4.73 2.09
C LYS A 237 -43.71 -5.97 2.13
N ASN A 238 -43.48 -6.94 1.26
CA ASN A 238 -44.31 -8.15 1.15
C ASN A 238 -44.16 -9.07 2.36
N ALA A 239 -42.97 -9.12 2.95
CA ALA A 239 -42.66 -9.89 4.15
C ALA A 239 -42.96 -9.12 5.45
N GLY A 240 -43.48 -7.89 5.36
CA GLY A 240 -43.86 -7.07 6.52
C GLY A 240 -42.68 -6.39 7.23
N PHE A 241 -41.51 -6.31 6.59
CA PHE A 241 -40.38 -5.50 7.02
C PHE A 241 -40.54 -4.07 6.50
N VAL A 242 -40.47 -3.07 7.38
CA VAL A 242 -40.53 -1.65 6.97
C VAL A 242 -39.17 -1.26 6.38
N PRO A 243 -39.07 -0.98 5.07
CA PRO A 243 -37.83 -0.61 4.43
C PRO A 243 -37.90 0.89 4.11
N ASP A 244 -37.68 1.73 5.10
CA ASP A 244 -37.29 3.10 4.83
C ASP A 244 -36.01 3.39 5.62
N SER A 245 -34.92 3.66 4.91
CA SER A 245 -33.60 3.91 5.51
C SER A 245 -33.61 5.09 6.49
N ASP A 246 -34.61 5.96 6.37
CA ASP A 246 -34.79 7.11 7.24
C ASP A 246 -35.39 6.67 8.61
N GLU A 247 -36.25 5.65 8.67
CA GLU A 247 -36.86 5.14 9.92
C GLU A 247 -35.96 4.12 10.65
N ILE A 248 -35.18 3.31 9.93
CA ILE A 248 -34.19 2.40 10.55
C ILE A 248 -33.04 3.21 11.20
N LEU A 249 -32.61 4.31 10.57
CA LEU A 249 -31.64 5.20 11.18
C LEU A 249 -32.26 5.96 12.36
N GLU A 250 -33.51 6.43 12.28
CA GLU A 250 -34.21 7.03 13.43
C GLU A 250 -34.40 6.05 14.59
N GLY A 251 -34.71 4.78 14.33
CA GLY A 251 -34.83 3.74 15.36
C GLY A 251 -33.51 3.33 16.03
N VAL A 252 -32.38 3.37 15.29
CA VAL A 252 -31.03 3.18 15.86
C VAL A 252 -30.54 4.44 16.59
N ILE A 253 -30.93 5.64 16.13
CA ILE A 253 -30.67 6.92 16.79
C ILE A 253 -31.46 7.04 18.12
N GLU A 254 -32.65 6.44 18.23
CA GLU A 254 -33.42 6.44 19.48
C GLU A 254 -32.78 5.58 20.60
N GLU A 255 -31.94 4.58 20.28
CA GLU A 255 -31.30 3.74 21.29
C GLU A 255 -30.02 4.34 21.90
N ASN A 256 -29.36 5.31 21.26
CA ASN A 256 -28.16 5.97 21.78
C ASN A 256 -28.17 7.49 21.51
N THR A 257 -28.35 8.31 22.53
CA THR A 257 -28.21 9.77 22.39
C THR A 257 -26.71 10.14 22.31
N PRO A 258 -26.26 10.96 21.35
CA PRO A 258 -24.86 11.39 21.28
C PRO A 258 -24.44 12.09 22.58
N SER A 259 -23.21 11.85 23.03
CA SER A 259 -22.65 12.41 24.26
C SER A 259 -22.49 13.93 24.23
N TYR A 260 -22.42 14.51 23.03
CA TYR A 260 -22.34 15.95 22.81
C TYR A 260 -23.43 16.42 21.83
N THR A 261 -24.17 17.46 22.21
CA THR A 261 -25.18 18.08 21.33
C THR A 261 -24.52 19.15 20.47
N PHE A 262 -24.16 18.79 19.25
CA PHE A 262 -23.62 19.73 18.26
C PHE A 262 -24.74 20.48 17.53
N LYS A 263 -24.50 21.75 17.17
CA LYS A 263 -25.40 22.57 16.35
C LYS A 263 -24.63 23.39 15.33
N TYR A 264 -25.04 23.31 14.05
CA TYR A 264 -24.50 24.19 13.03
C TYR A 264 -25.04 25.60 13.20
N THR A 265 -24.18 26.59 12.98
CA THR A 265 -24.62 27.97 12.82
C THR A 265 -25.00 28.18 11.36
N ILE A 266 -26.28 28.47 11.10
CA ILE A 266 -26.80 28.76 9.76
C ILE A 266 -27.04 30.27 9.63
N ASP A 267 -26.27 30.93 8.75
CA ASP A 267 -26.35 32.37 8.51
C ASP A 267 -27.60 32.75 7.69
N LYS A 268 -28.03 34.03 7.77
CA LYS A 268 -29.29 34.49 7.14
C LYS A 268 -29.12 34.94 5.69
N SER A 269 -27.89 35.08 5.23
CA SER A 269 -27.57 35.48 3.86
C SER A 269 -26.23 34.93 3.42
N PHE A 270 -26.04 34.77 2.11
CA PHE A 270 -24.77 34.28 1.58
C PHE A 270 -23.59 35.20 1.95
N THR A 271 -23.83 36.52 2.00
CA THR A 271 -22.79 37.49 2.42
C THR A 271 -22.41 37.33 3.90
N GLU A 272 -23.36 36.99 4.77
CA GLU A 272 -23.05 36.69 6.18
C GLU A 272 -22.28 35.38 6.30
N ALA A 273 -22.69 34.34 5.57
CA ALA A 273 -21.98 33.06 5.51
C ALA A 273 -20.52 33.21 5.05
N GLN A 274 -20.28 34.02 4.01
CA GLN A 274 -18.92 34.34 3.55
C GLN A 274 -18.09 35.09 4.60
N LYS A 275 -18.70 35.97 5.39
CA LYS A 275 -18.00 36.65 6.50
C LYS A 275 -17.74 35.73 7.68
N ALA A 276 -18.61 34.77 7.93
CA ALA A 276 -18.45 33.78 8.98
C ALA A 276 -17.30 32.82 8.64
N ILE A 277 -17.29 32.25 7.43
CA ILE A 277 -16.25 31.29 7.02
C ILE A 277 -14.85 31.93 6.97
N ALA A 278 -14.74 33.21 6.64
CA ALA A 278 -13.47 33.94 6.66
C ALA A 278 -12.81 34.02 8.05
N LYS A 279 -13.56 33.74 9.12
CA LYS A 279 -13.02 33.65 10.49
C LYS A 279 -12.60 32.23 10.88
N SER A 280 -12.96 31.23 10.09
CA SER A 280 -12.78 29.80 10.36
C SER A 280 -11.81 29.18 9.36
N LYS A 281 -10.50 29.38 9.59
CA LYS A 281 -9.44 29.07 8.61
C LYS A 281 -9.33 27.61 8.16
N ASN A 282 -9.88 26.67 8.93
CA ASN A 282 -9.79 25.23 8.66
C ASN A 282 -11.11 24.62 8.17
N LYS A 283 -12.10 25.46 7.81
CA LYS A 283 -13.43 25.03 7.38
C LYS A 283 -13.74 25.45 5.96
N PHE A 284 -14.71 24.75 5.36
CA PHE A 284 -15.32 25.12 4.09
C PHE A 284 -16.78 25.54 4.24
N LEU A 285 -17.22 26.51 3.44
CA LEU A 285 -18.62 26.89 3.35
C LEU A 285 -19.29 26.11 2.22
N VAL A 286 -20.24 25.25 2.59
CA VAL A 286 -21.09 24.50 1.67
C VAL A 286 -22.36 25.31 1.42
N VAL A 287 -22.58 25.66 0.15
CA VAL A 287 -23.75 26.39 -0.32
C VAL A 287 -24.56 25.48 -1.23
N ASP A 288 -25.77 25.13 -0.83
CA ASP A 288 -26.70 24.39 -1.69
C ASP A 288 -27.84 25.28 -2.18
N PHE A 289 -28.36 24.98 -3.36
CA PHE A 289 -29.63 25.53 -3.83
C PHE A 289 -30.31 24.63 -4.84
N ASP A 290 -31.64 24.63 -4.80
CA ASP A 290 -32.51 24.07 -5.82
C ASP A 290 -33.73 24.99 -5.96
N TYR A 291 -33.65 25.93 -6.92
CA TYR A 291 -34.65 26.98 -7.08
C TYR A 291 -35.96 26.49 -7.66
N GLU A 292 -35.99 25.31 -8.29
CA GLU A 292 -37.20 24.74 -8.88
C GLU A 292 -37.93 23.81 -7.88
N ASN A 293 -37.21 23.23 -6.92
CA ASN A 293 -37.79 22.44 -5.84
C ASN A 293 -38.34 23.32 -4.71
N LYS A 294 -39.67 23.36 -4.57
CA LYS A 294 -40.36 24.11 -3.51
C LYS A 294 -40.11 23.57 -2.09
N ASN A 295 -39.61 22.35 -1.95
CA ASN A 295 -39.32 21.71 -0.67
C ASN A 295 -37.84 21.80 -0.28
N SER A 296 -37.01 22.49 -1.06
CA SER A 296 -35.55 22.51 -0.88
C SER A 296 -35.09 22.98 0.50
N GLN A 297 -35.76 23.97 1.10
CA GLN A 297 -35.52 24.38 2.50
C GLN A 297 -35.78 23.24 3.50
N ALA A 298 -36.89 22.51 3.33
CA ALA A 298 -37.21 21.40 4.23
C ALA A 298 -36.24 20.22 4.06
N ASP A 299 -35.77 19.99 2.83
CA ASP A 299 -34.73 19.00 2.54
C ASP A 299 -33.40 19.38 3.18
N PHE A 300 -33.03 20.67 3.15
CA PHE A 300 -31.87 21.22 3.85
C PHE A 300 -31.98 21.05 5.36
N ASP A 301 -33.09 21.46 5.97
CA ASP A 301 -33.30 21.38 7.42
C ASP A 301 -33.20 19.92 7.92
N LYS A 302 -33.73 18.96 7.15
CA LYS A 302 -33.59 17.52 7.43
C LYS A 302 -32.13 17.06 7.35
N PHE A 303 -31.40 17.49 6.33
CA PHE A 303 -29.98 17.17 6.18
C PHE A 303 -29.17 17.72 7.37
N ILE A 304 -29.39 18.98 7.76
CA ILE A 304 -28.68 19.60 8.88
C ILE A 304 -28.95 18.84 10.18
N LYS A 305 -30.21 18.52 10.51
CA LYS A 305 -30.53 17.76 11.73
C LYS A 305 -29.79 16.42 11.78
N ARG A 306 -29.69 15.74 10.64
CA ARG A 306 -28.95 14.49 10.51
C ARG A 306 -27.44 14.69 10.69
N ALA A 307 -26.86 15.68 9.99
CA ALA A 307 -25.43 15.98 10.07
C ALA A 307 -25.01 16.41 11.49
N GLU A 308 -25.85 17.19 12.19
CA GLU A 308 -25.62 17.55 13.61
C GLU A 308 -25.60 16.33 14.52
N THR A 309 -26.46 15.34 14.25
CA THR A 309 -26.53 14.10 15.02
C THR A 309 -25.31 13.21 14.73
N GLU A 310 -24.97 13.03 13.45
CA GLU A 310 -23.78 12.26 13.03
C GLU A 310 -22.49 12.86 13.61
N LEU A 311 -22.33 14.19 13.54
CA LEU A 311 -21.19 14.88 14.13
C LEU A 311 -21.22 14.80 15.66
N GLY A 312 -22.38 14.88 16.29
CA GLY A 312 -22.53 14.69 17.74
C GLY A 312 -22.00 13.34 18.25
N TYR A 313 -22.01 12.29 17.44
CA TYR A 313 -21.38 10.99 17.78
C TYR A 313 -19.86 10.99 17.60
N ALA A 314 -19.34 11.75 16.64
CA ALA A 314 -17.89 11.92 16.45
C ALA A 314 -17.28 12.83 17.54
N MET A 315 -18.09 13.75 18.06
CA MET A 315 -17.76 14.54 19.24
C MET A 315 -17.80 13.64 20.48
N ASN A 316 -16.75 13.68 21.30
CA ASN A 316 -16.68 12.93 22.56
C ASN A 316 -17.65 13.55 23.62
N SER A 317 -17.16 13.87 24.81
CA SER A 317 -17.96 14.60 25.82
C SER A 317 -17.85 16.13 25.68
N GLU A 318 -17.03 16.61 24.75
CA GLU A 318 -16.76 18.03 24.50
C GLU A 318 -16.55 18.32 23.01
N TYR A 319 -16.44 19.60 22.67
CA TYR A 319 -16.20 20.05 21.31
C TYR A 319 -14.81 19.67 20.81
N VAL A 320 -14.74 19.01 19.66
CA VAL A 320 -13.50 18.60 18.98
C VAL A 320 -13.38 19.37 17.67
N GLU A 321 -12.48 20.36 17.62
CA GLU A 321 -12.30 21.22 16.44
C GLU A 321 -11.91 20.42 15.18
N SER A 322 -11.17 19.32 15.34
CA SER A 322 -10.71 18.47 14.24
C SER A 322 -11.81 17.69 13.54
N GLU A 323 -13.04 17.65 14.07
CA GLU A 323 -14.18 16.96 13.43
C GLU A 323 -15.10 17.96 12.68
N ASP A 324 -15.03 19.25 13.02
CA ASP A 324 -15.95 20.29 12.56
C ASP A 324 -15.40 21.04 11.33
N HIS A 325 -15.58 20.43 10.16
CA HIS A 325 -14.96 20.88 8.91
C HIS A 325 -15.80 21.81 8.02
N PHE A 326 -17.10 21.94 8.29
CA PHE A 326 -18.03 22.57 7.35
C PHE A 326 -18.96 23.57 8.03
N ASN A 327 -19.23 24.68 7.35
CA ASN A 327 -20.41 25.51 7.59
C ASN A 327 -21.38 25.33 6.42
N PHE A 328 -22.68 25.38 6.69
CA PHE A 328 -23.72 25.17 5.67
C PHE A 328 -24.59 26.41 5.48
N TYR A 329 -24.98 26.69 4.24
CA TYR A 329 -25.91 27.75 3.90
C TYR A 329 -26.81 27.34 2.73
N HIS A 330 -28.13 27.40 2.95
CA HIS A 330 -29.11 27.18 1.90
C HIS A 330 -29.42 28.50 1.18
N ALA A 331 -29.07 28.59 -0.11
CA ALA A 331 -29.24 29.82 -0.88
C ALA A 331 -30.65 29.94 -1.47
N SER A 332 -31.19 31.16 -1.37
CA SER A 332 -32.56 31.48 -1.80
C SER A 332 -32.57 32.29 -3.10
N ASP A 333 -33.75 32.59 -3.63
CA ASP A 333 -33.92 33.46 -4.80
C ASP A 333 -33.19 34.81 -4.70
N LYS A 334 -32.95 35.30 -3.47
CA LYS A 334 -32.22 36.55 -3.22
C LYS A 334 -30.74 36.46 -3.61
N ASP A 335 -30.16 35.26 -3.59
CA ASP A 335 -28.74 35.01 -3.83
C ASP A 335 -28.43 34.69 -5.30
N LYS A 336 -29.46 34.44 -6.14
CA LYS A 336 -29.36 34.08 -7.57
C LYS A 336 -28.38 34.97 -8.36
N ASN A 337 -28.46 36.28 -8.17
CA ASN A 337 -27.62 37.24 -8.89
C ASN A 337 -26.14 37.11 -8.51
N GLN A 338 -25.84 36.78 -7.25
CA GLN A 338 -24.46 36.61 -6.78
C GLN A 338 -23.90 35.25 -7.23
N LEU A 339 -24.68 34.18 -7.10
CA LEU A 339 -24.27 32.82 -7.42
C LEU A 339 -24.19 32.53 -8.93
N SER A 340 -24.94 33.26 -9.77
CA SER A 340 -24.86 33.13 -11.23
C SER A 340 -23.49 33.50 -11.82
N LYS A 341 -22.66 34.23 -11.07
CA LYS A 341 -21.27 34.55 -11.45
C LYS A 341 -20.40 33.30 -11.63
N ASN A 342 -20.75 32.19 -10.99
CA ASN A 342 -20.06 30.91 -11.14
C ASN A 342 -20.40 30.19 -12.47
N LYS A 343 -21.31 30.73 -13.29
CA LYS A 343 -21.72 30.20 -14.60
C LYS A 343 -22.28 28.76 -14.57
N LEU A 344 -22.97 28.41 -13.49
CA LEU A 344 -23.60 27.09 -13.29
C LEU A 344 -25.05 27.07 -13.79
N ASP A 345 -25.56 25.87 -14.09
CA ASP A 345 -26.96 25.68 -14.50
C ASP A 345 -27.91 25.79 -13.30
N ALA A 346 -28.45 27.00 -13.10
CA ALA A 346 -29.35 27.31 -11.98
C ALA A 346 -30.71 26.60 -12.03
N LYS A 347 -31.01 25.82 -13.08
CA LYS A 347 -32.24 24.99 -13.17
C LYS A 347 -32.08 23.61 -12.55
N LYS A 348 -30.86 23.24 -12.18
CA LYS A 348 -30.53 21.98 -11.51
C LYS A 348 -30.19 22.27 -10.05
N PRO A 349 -30.35 21.28 -9.15
CA PRO A 349 -29.79 21.39 -7.81
C PRO A 349 -28.27 21.54 -7.92
N GLN A 350 -27.71 22.46 -7.13
CA GLN A 350 -26.28 22.73 -7.09
C GLN A 350 -25.76 22.67 -5.66
N ILE A 351 -24.53 22.19 -5.51
CA ILE A 351 -23.70 22.34 -4.31
C ILE A 351 -22.44 23.08 -4.75
N LEU A 352 -22.10 24.15 -4.04
CA LEU A 352 -20.88 24.93 -4.22
C LEU A 352 -20.12 24.93 -2.90
N ILE A 353 -18.80 24.78 -2.97
CA ILE A 353 -17.95 24.76 -1.78
C ILE A 353 -16.92 25.87 -1.89
N TYR A 354 -16.94 26.77 -0.90
CA TYR A 354 -16.05 27.91 -0.79
C TYR A 354 -15.03 27.71 0.34
N ASN A 355 -13.78 28.13 0.11
CA ASN A 355 -12.78 28.22 1.17
C ASN A 355 -13.00 29.47 2.06
N ALA A 356 -12.17 29.62 3.09
CA ALA A 356 -12.20 30.78 3.99
C ALA A 356 -11.88 32.11 3.30
N ASP A 357 -11.14 32.10 2.17
CA ASP A 357 -10.84 33.31 1.37
C ASP A 357 -12.03 33.72 0.47
N GLY A 358 -13.10 32.93 0.43
CA GLY A 358 -14.31 33.18 -0.35
C GLY A 358 -14.22 32.70 -1.80
N ASP A 359 -13.25 31.83 -2.11
CA ASP A 359 -13.06 31.25 -3.43
C ASP A 359 -13.80 29.94 -3.58
N LEU A 360 -14.40 29.74 -4.76
CA LEU A 360 -15.01 28.48 -5.12
C LEU A 360 -13.93 27.42 -5.38
N ILE A 361 -13.89 26.38 -4.54
CA ILE A 361 -12.94 25.26 -4.65
C ILE A 361 -13.57 24.07 -5.38
N TYR A 362 -14.88 23.87 -5.24
CA TYR A 362 -15.58 22.75 -5.84
C TYR A 362 -17.05 23.09 -6.11
N HIS A 363 -17.63 22.46 -7.13
CA HIS A 363 -19.07 22.50 -7.36
C HIS A 363 -19.59 21.18 -7.94
N THR A 364 -20.86 20.87 -7.75
CA THR A 364 -21.52 19.74 -8.41
C THR A 364 -23.01 19.99 -8.62
N SER A 365 -23.58 19.36 -9.64
CA SER A 365 -25.03 19.37 -9.88
C SER A 365 -25.69 18.19 -9.18
N SER A 366 -25.85 18.29 -7.86
CA SER A 366 -26.45 17.27 -7.00
C SER A 366 -27.17 17.90 -5.79
N THR A 367 -27.83 17.10 -4.97
CA THR A 367 -28.40 17.52 -3.67
C THR A 367 -27.53 17.00 -2.52
N LEU A 368 -27.58 17.67 -1.37
CA LEU A 368 -26.81 17.26 -0.17
C LEU A 368 -27.05 15.77 0.16
N LYS A 369 -28.32 15.32 0.13
CA LYS A 369 -28.70 13.91 0.36
C LYS A 369 -28.07 12.94 -0.65
N LYS A 370 -28.06 13.26 -1.94
CA LYS A 370 -27.56 12.36 -2.99
C LYS A 370 -26.04 12.33 -3.09
N SER A 371 -25.36 13.41 -2.71
CA SER A 371 -23.91 13.52 -2.81
C SER A 371 -23.16 12.56 -1.89
N GLY A 372 -23.62 12.37 -0.65
CA GLY A 372 -22.94 11.53 0.34
C GLY A 372 -21.62 12.09 0.89
N TYR A 373 -21.19 13.28 0.45
CA TYR A 373 -19.86 13.86 0.69
C TYR A 373 -19.58 14.33 2.12
N PHE A 374 -20.62 14.54 2.92
CA PHE A 374 -20.51 15.21 4.22
C PHE A 374 -20.77 14.26 5.40
N SER A 375 -20.65 12.95 5.17
CA SER A 375 -20.76 11.94 6.24
C SER A 375 -19.38 11.67 6.86
N SER A 376 -19.34 11.34 8.16
CA SER A 376 -18.10 11.11 8.91
C SER A 376 -17.21 10.01 8.32
N TYR A 377 -17.80 8.95 7.77
CA TYR A 377 -17.07 7.82 7.17
C TYR A 377 -16.61 8.05 5.73
N ASN A 378 -17.11 9.09 5.05
CA ASN A 378 -16.85 9.34 3.63
C ASN A 378 -16.80 10.86 3.35
N SER A 379 -15.91 11.55 4.07
CA SER A 379 -15.81 13.01 4.04
C SER A 379 -14.94 13.48 2.87
N ILE A 380 -15.48 14.40 2.08
CA ILE A 380 -14.79 15.12 1.00
C ILE A 380 -13.68 16.07 1.51
N TYR A 381 -13.51 16.22 2.83
CA TYR A 381 -12.67 17.26 3.44
C TYR A 381 -11.20 17.25 2.99
N SER A 382 -10.54 16.08 2.96
CA SER A 382 -9.12 15.98 2.58
C SER A 382 -8.88 16.45 1.14
N GLU A 383 -9.74 16.03 0.21
CA GLU A 383 -9.68 16.44 -1.19
C GLU A 383 -9.91 17.95 -1.37
N LEU A 384 -10.84 18.53 -0.61
CA LEU A 384 -11.06 19.99 -0.61
C LEU A 384 -9.88 20.75 -0.02
N LYS A 385 -9.29 20.24 1.07
CA LYS A 385 -8.09 20.82 1.68
C LYS A 385 -6.93 20.82 0.69
N GLN A 386 -6.70 19.72 -0.01
CA GLN A 386 -5.67 19.62 -1.04
C GLN A 386 -5.93 20.62 -2.18
N ALA A 387 -7.17 20.74 -2.64
CA ALA A 387 -7.55 21.67 -3.69
C ALA A 387 -7.39 23.15 -3.27
N ASP A 388 -7.68 23.48 -2.00
CA ASP A 388 -7.43 24.80 -1.42
C ASP A 388 -5.93 25.10 -1.29
N ASP A 389 -5.14 24.11 -0.89
CA ASP A 389 -3.68 24.21 -0.84
C ASP A 389 -3.08 24.47 -2.24
N TYR A 390 -3.61 23.83 -3.29
CA TYR A 390 -3.26 24.13 -4.68
C TYR A 390 -3.61 25.56 -5.10
N LEU A 391 -4.80 26.06 -4.74
CA LEU A 391 -5.20 27.43 -5.06
C LEU A 391 -4.28 28.46 -4.38
N LYS A 392 -3.99 28.26 -3.09
CA LYS A 392 -3.08 29.12 -2.32
C LYS A 392 -1.69 29.11 -2.93
N PHE A 393 -1.19 27.94 -3.33
CA PHE A 393 0.10 27.82 -3.98
C PHE A 393 0.14 28.54 -5.34
N ASP A 394 -0.87 28.35 -6.20
CA ASP A 394 -0.95 29.04 -7.50
C ASP A 394 -0.93 30.57 -7.35
N ARG A 395 -1.62 31.11 -6.33
CA ARG A 395 -1.61 32.53 -6.00
C ARG A 395 -0.24 33.01 -5.53
N ALA A 396 0.37 32.25 -4.64
CA ALA A 396 1.69 32.53 -4.10
C ALA A 396 2.75 32.58 -5.21
N VAL A 397 2.76 31.59 -6.10
CA VAL A 397 3.71 31.49 -7.23
C VAL A 397 3.47 32.59 -8.28
N SER A 398 2.20 32.89 -8.59
CA SER A 398 1.84 33.91 -9.57
C SER A 398 2.00 35.35 -9.05
N ASN A 399 2.14 35.55 -7.74
CA ASN A 399 2.34 36.87 -7.15
C ASN A 399 3.73 37.45 -7.50
N LYS A 400 3.76 38.36 -8.47
CA LYS A 400 4.99 39.06 -8.90
C LYS A 400 5.63 39.95 -7.83
N LYS A 401 4.91 40.27 -6.74
CA LYS A 401 5.40 41.09 -5.63
C LYS A 401 5.93 40.26 -4.45
N ALA A 402 5.75 38.94 -4.47
CA ALA A 402 6.24 38.08 -3.41
C ALA A 402 7.77 38.21 -3.29
N THR A 403 8.25 38.44 -2.08
CA THR A 403 9.67 38.46 -1.75
C THR A 403 10.23 37.04 -1.73
N VAL A 404 11.54 36.88 -1.91
CA VAL A 404 12.16 35.55 -1.88
C VAL A 404 12.00 34.84 -0.54
N PRO A 405 12.13 35.51 0.63
CA PRO A 405 11.84 34.87 1.91
C PRO A 405 10.39 34.38 2.05
N GLU A 406 9.40 35.12 1.52
CA GLU A 406 8.01 34.65 1.48
C GLU A 406 7.87 33.39 0.60
N LEU A 407 8.53 33.36 -0.56
CA LEU A 407 8.54 32.17 -1.42
C LEU A 407 9.18 30.96 -0.73
N ALA A 408 10.27 31.13 0.02
CA ALA A 408 10.88 30.05 0.79
C ALA A 408 9.90 29.46 1.83
N LYS A 409 9.16 30.31 2.53
CA LYS A 409 8.11 29.87 3.48
C LYS A 409 6.99 29.09 2.80
N ILE A 410 6.58 29.52 1.60
CA ILE A 410 5.58 28.81 0.79
C ILE A 410 6.10 27.42 0.39
N PHE A 411 7.36 27.33 -0.04
CA PHE A 411 7.97 26.06 -0.39
C PHE A 411 8.08 25.11 0.81
N ARG A 412 8.46 25.62 1.99
CA ARG A 412 8.46 24.85 3.24
C ARG A 412 7.06 24.34 3.58
N ALA A 413 6.05 25.20 3.56
CA ALA A 413 4.67 24.80 3.88
C ALA A 413 4.16 23.70 2.93
N GLY A 414 4.60 23.73 1.68
CA GLY A 414 4.27 22.74 0.67
C GLY A 414 4.74 21.30 0.97
N VAL A 415 5.71 21.11 1.87
CA VAL A 415 6.14 19.78 2.35
C VAL A 415 4.99 19.02 3.04
N HIS A 416 4.06 19.74 3.65
CA HIS A 416 2.89 19.17 4.34
C HIS A 416 1.70 18.94 3.40
N MET A 417 1.83 19.21 2.10
CA MET A 417 0.79 18.86 1.13
C MET A 417 0.76 17.35 0.94
N GLU A 418 -0.44 16.80 0.85
CA GLU A 418 -0.63 15.40 0.50
C GLU A 418 -0.23 15.19 -0.96
N LYS A 419 0.37 14.03 -1.27
CA LYS A 419 0.66 13.65 -2.66
C LYS A 419 -0.65 13.58 -3.45
N PRO A 420 -0.66 13.92 -4.74
CA PRO A 420 -1.88 13.91 -5.52
C PRO A 420 -2.37 12.47 -5.60
N TYR A 421 -3.66 12.25 -5.36
CA TYR A 421 -4.28 10.95 -5.62
C TYR A 421 -4.01 10.58 -7.09
N ALA A 422 -3.33 9.45 -7.30
CA ALA A 422 -3.08 8.94 -8.64
C ALA A 422 -4.41 8.53 -9.26
N ALA A 423 -5.02 9.42 -10.03
CA ALA A 423 -6.08 9.04 -10.94
C ALA A 423 -5.46 8.14 -12.02
N SER A 424 -5.92 6.89 -12.07
CA SER A 424 -5.50 5.78 -12.95
C SER A 424 -4.35 4.90 -12.44
N GLY A 425 -4.70 3.65 -12.11
CA GLY A 425 -4.31 2.46 -12.88
C GLY A 425 -2.84 2.17 -13.16
N ALA A 426 -1.89 2.86 -12.53
CA ALA A 426 -0.48 2.52 -12.59
C ALA A 426 -0.02 2.11 -11.19
N GLN A 427 0.09 0.80 -10.97
CA GLN A 427 0.88 0.23 -9.88
C GLN A 427 2.24 0.91 -9.89
N THR A 428 2.55 1.67 -8.85
CA THR A 428 3.92 2.14 -8.61
C THR A 428 4.64 0.99 -7.91
N THR A 429 5.42 0.23 -8.68
CA THR A 429 6.37 -0.74 -8.15
C THR A 429 7.46 0.02 -7.39
N TYR A 430 7.44 -0.08 -6.07
CA TYR A 430 8.63 0.20 -5.27
C TYR A 430 9.52 -1.05 -5.35
N ILE A 431 10.70 -0.89 -5.94
CA ILE A 431 11.76 -1.89 -5.89
C ILE A 431 12.56 -1.59 -4.61
N GLU A 432 12.34 -2.37 -3.56
CA GLU A 432 13.33 -2.48 -2.50
C GLU A 432 14.51 -3.27 -3.07
N ASN A 433 15.61 -2.56 -3.33
CA ASN A 433 16.90 -3.20 -3.62
C ASN A 433 17.46 -3.75 -2.30
N GLU A 434 16.96 -4.90 -1.87
CA GLU A 434 17.78 -5.79 -1.05
C GLU A 434 18.87 -6.41 -1.94
N ALA A 435 20.03 -6.63 -1.32
CA ALA A 435 21.30 -6.91 -1.95
C ALA A 435 21.25 -7.98 -3.06
N VAL A 436 22.07 -7.73 -4.09
CA VAL A 436 22.29 -8.60 -5.25
C VAL A 436 22.60 -10.03 -4.80
N VAL A 437 21.61 -10.91 -4.94
CA VAL A 437 21.79 -12.36 -5.08
C VAL A 437 21.07 -12.76 -6.35
N GLU A 438 21.75 -13.52 -7.20
CA GLU A 438 21.31 -13.84 -8.55
C GLU A 438 19.89 -14.42 -8.60
N ALA A 439 19.10 -13.85 -9.53
CA ALA A 439 17.86 -14.31 -10.11
C ALA A 439 17.27 -15.64 -9.55
N VAL A 440 16.56 -15.53 -8.43
CA VAL A 440 15.47 -16.45 -8.10
C VAL A 440 14.17 -15.71 -8.38
N ASP A 441 13.31 -16.31 -9.19
CA ASP A 441 11.97 -15.82 -9.53
C ASP A 441 11.07 -15.80 -8.28
N THR A 442 11.31 -14.83 -7.41
CA THR A 442 10.48 -14.54 -6.25
C THR A 442 9.38 -13.60 -6.70
N THR A 443 8.18 -14.15 -6.87
CA THR A 443 6.94 -13.35 -6.91
C THR A 443 6.78 -12.67 -5.55
N THR A 444 7.25 -11.42 -5.49
CA THR A 444 7.18 -10.53 -4.33
C THR A 444 5.72 -10.36 -3.93
N ALA A 445 5.43 -10.54 -2.64
CA ALA A 445 4.11 -10.23 -2.10
C ALA A 445 3.86 -8.73 -2.25
N VAL A 446 2.97 -8.36 -3.16
CA VAL A 446 2.45 -7.00 -3.30
C VAL A 446 1.62 -6.71 -2.05
N TYR A 447 2.12 -5.86 -1.16
CA TYR A 447 1.25 -5.20 -0.18
C TYR A 447 0.46 -4.16 -0.94
N ASP A 448 -0.81 -4.46 -1.18
CA ASP A 448 -1.79 -3.53 -1.72
C ASP A 448 -2.05 -2.48 -0.62
N TYR A 449 -1.37 -1.34 -0.69
CA TYR A 449 -1.82 -0.18 0.06
C TYR A 449 -3.17 0.19 -0.53
N GLU A 450 -4.23 0.11 0.29
CA GLU A 450 -5.58 0.51 -0.08
C GLU A 450 -5.52 1.86 -0.79
N VAL A 451 -5.72 1.84 -2.11
CA VAL A 451 -5.93 3.06 -2.87
C VAL A 451 -7.28 3.58 -2.39
N HIS A 452 -7.26 4.57 -1.49
CA HIS A 452 -8.46 5.29 -1.10
C HIS A 452 -9.10 5.86 -2.38
N GLU A 453 -10.20 5.26 -2.80
CA GLU A 453 -10.97 5.70 -3.96
C GLU A 453 -11.48 7.11 -3.68
N SER A 454 -11.27 8.02 -4.63
CA SER A 454 -11.72 9.42 -4.56
C SER A 454 -13.20 9.50 -4.20
N VAL A 455 -13.55 10.28 -3.17
CA VAL A 455 -14.95 10.55 -2.77
C VAL A 455 -15.65 11.38 -3.84
N ILE A 456 -14.91 12.28 -4.49
CA ILE A 456 -15.44 13.16 -5.55
C ILE A 456 -15.49 12.40 -6.88
N GLY A 457 -16.71 12.15 -7.39
CA GLY A 457 -16.91 11.49 -8.70
C GLY A 457 -16.67 12.41 -9.91
N ASP A 458 -16.89 13.71 -9.77
CA ASP A 458 -16.78 14.75 -10.80
C ASP A 458 -15.58 15.68 -10.54
N ARG A 459 -14.38 15.08 -10.46
CA ARG A 459 -13.11 15.74 -10.14
C ARG A 459 -12.74 16.90 -11.08
N GLU A 460 -13.34 16.99 -12.27
CA GLU A 460 -13.20 18.13 -13.17
C GLU A 460 -13.73 19.44 -12.58
N ASN A 461 -14.67 19.36 -11.65
CA ASN A 461 -15.23 20.53 -10.96
C ASN A 461 -14.44 20.93 -9.70
N LEU A 462 -13.51 20.09 -9.24
CA LEU A 462 -12.59 20.40 -8.15
C LEU A 462 -11.46 21.30 -8.67
N TYR A 463 -11.03 22.26 -7.85
CA TYR A 463 -9.88 23.11 -8.19
C TYR A 463 -8.64 22.24 -8.45
N LYS A 464 -8.04 22.44 -9.62
CA LYS A 464 -6.81 21.75 -10.03
C LYS A 464 -5.66 22.74 -10.00
N LEU A 465 -4.51 22.25 -9.54
CA LEU A 465 -3.23 22.95 -9.64
C LEU A 465 -3.02 23.44 -11.08
N LYS A 466 -2.75 24.74 -11.25
CA LYS A 466 -2.49 25.36 -12.55
C LYS A 466 -1.01 25.56 -12.81
N THR A 467 -0.23 25.72 -11.74
CA THR A 467 1.22 25.88 -11.81
C THR A 467 1.85 24.61 -12.39
N THR A 468 2.72 24.78 -13.38
CA THR A 468 3.42 23.66 -14.03
C THR A 468 4.69 23.29 -13.26
N PRO A 469 5.23 22.07 -13.44
CA PRO A 469 6.51 21.67 -12.86
C PRO A 469 7.64 22.66 -13.17
N GLU A 470 7.71 23.17 -14.40
CA GLU A 470 8.74 24.12 -14.83
C GLU A 470 8.63 25.46 -14.09
N ALA A 471 7.42 25.91 -13.80
CA ALA A 471 7.19 27.13 -13.03
C ALA A 471 7.65 26.96 -11.57
N VAL A 472 7.40 25.80 -10.95
CA VAL A 472 7.91 25.47 -9.61
C VAL A 472 9.43 25.39 -9.60
N LYS A 473 10.03 24.66 -10.54
CA LYS A 473 11.50 24.54 -10.71
C LYS A 473 12.15 25.92 -10.91
N ALA A 474 11.53 26.80 -11.70
CA ALA A 474 12.02 28.17 -11.91
C ALA A 474 11.97 29.03 -10.63
N LYS A 475 10.91 28.89 -9.82
CA LYS A 475 10.80 29.57 -8.52
C LYS A 475 11.81 29.04 -7.52
N TRP A 476 12.02 27.73 -7.48
CA TRP A 476 13.06 27.13 -6.66
C TRP A 476 14.45 27.67 -7.02
N ALA A 477 14.79 27.69 -8.31
CA ALA A 477 16.04 28.27 -8.80
C ALA A 477 16.19 29.76 -8.43
N GLN A 478 15.10 30.54 -8.44
CA GLN A 478 15.11 31.94 -7.99
C GLN A 478 15.44 32.05 -6.49
N ILE A 479 14.87 31.19 -5.65
CA ILE A 479 15.14 31.16 -4.21
C ILE A 479 16.61 30.83 -3.97
N VAL A 480 17.13 29.77 -4.62
CA VAL A 480 18.52 29.34 -4.49
C VAL A 480 19.50 30.44 -4.92
N ALA A 481 19.26 31.08 -6.08
CA ALA A 481 20.13 32.14 -6.57
C ALA A 481 20.20 33.36 -5.61
N PHE A 482 19.09 33.70 -4.95
CA PHE A 482 19.05 34.77 -3.97
C PHE A 482 19.86 34.44 -2.71
N TYR A 483 19.71 33.24 -2.16
CA TYR A 483 20.45 32.83 -0.95
C TYR A 483 21.91 32.53 -1.23
N LYS A 484 22.26 32.05 -2.43
CA LYS A 484 23.65 32.01 -2.90
C LYS A 484 24.31 33.39 -2.89
N LYS A 485 23.58 34.44 -3.29
CA LYS A 485 24.12 35.81 -3.34
C LYS A 485 24.15 36.49 -1.97
N SER A 486 23.07 36.36 -1.19
CA SER A 486 22.95 37.04 0.11
C SER A 486 23.72 36.32 1.21
N ASN A 487 23.82 35.00 1.14
CA ASN A 487 24.34 34.10 2.16
C ASN A 487 23.73 34.33 3.55
N ALA A 488 22.53 34.92 3.62
CA ALA A 488 21.84 35.15 4.87
C ALA A 488 21.21 33.84 5.35
N TYR A 489 21.39 33.48 6.62
CA TYR A 489 20.77 32.31 7.24
C TYR A 489 19.23 32.43 7.18
N ASN A 490 18.56 31.37 6.72
CA ASN A 490 17.10 31.29 6.66
C ASN A 490 16.63 29.83 6.83
N GLN A 491 15.95 29.54 7.94
CA GLN A 491 15.49 28.18 8.25
C GLN A 491 14.45 27.68 7.23
N ASP A 492 13.52 28.53 6.79
CA ASP A 492 12.48 28.12 5.85
C ASP A 492 13.07 27.61 4.51
N TYR A 493 14.12 28.26 4.02
CA TYR A 493 14.85 27.85 2.84
C TYR A 493 15.60 26.52 3.02
N ILE A 494 16.20 26.32 4.21
CA ILE A 494 16.93 25.10 4.55
C ILE A 494 15.95 23.92 4.59
N ASP A 495 14.86 24.05 5.34
CA ASP A 495 13.82 23.02 5.45
C ASP A 495 13.23 22.67 4.08
N ALA A 496 12.87 23.69 3.29
CA ALA A 496 12.34 23.49 1.95
C ALA A 496 13.32 22.73 1.05
N GLY A 497 14.60 23.13 1.05
CA GLY A 497 15.60 22.53 0.18
C GLY A 497 16.02 21.13 0.61
N LEU A 498 16.10 20.85 1.92
CA LEU A 498 16.39 19.52 2.43
C LEU A 498 15.28 18.53 2.03
N ASN A 499 14.01 18.92 2.16
CA ASN A 499 12.90 18.08 1.68
C ASN A 499 12.95 17.87 0.16
N GLU A 500 13.27 18.92 -0.60
CA GLU A 500 13.39 18.83 -2.06
C GLU A 500 14.45 17.80 -2.45
N ILE A 501 15.66 17.87 -1.89
CA ILE A 501 16.73 16.89 -2.19
C ILE A 501 16.47 15.50 -1.61
N SER A 502 15.58 15.34 -0.63
CA SER A 502 15.15 14.05 -0.09
C SER A 502 13.91 13.47 -0.79
N ASN A 503 13.47 14.04 -1.92
CA ASN A 503 12.29 13.59 -2.68
C ASN A 503 10.99 13.60 -1.84
N ASN A 504 10.94 14.47 -0.83
CA ASN A 504 9.77 14.74 0.01
C ASN A 504 9.32 16.22 -0.11
N GLY A 505 9.98 16.99 -0.97
CA GLY A 505 9.70 18.39 -1.22
C GLY A 505 8.56 18.62 -2.19
N LEU A 506 8.36 19.89 -2.51
CA LEU A 506 7.16 20.36 -3.19
C LEU A 506 7.01 19.79 -4.60
N THR A 507 8.11 19.62 -5.33
CA THR A 507 8.05 19.06 -6.68
C THR A 507 7.52 17.62 -6.67
N SER A 508 7.99 16.82 -5.72
CA SER A 508 7.51 15.44 -5.52
C SER A 508 6.06 15.40 -5.04
N LYS A 509 5.68 16.30 -4.11
CA LYS A 509 4.31 16.38 -3.57
C LYS A 509 3.28 16.88 -4.57
N LEU A 510 3.64 17.72 -5.54
CA LEU A 510 2.68 18.26 -6.51
C LEU A 510 2.58 17.43 -7.79
N PHE A 511 3.68 16.80 -8.21
CA PHE A 511 3.79 16.21 -9.54
C PHE A 511 4.18 14.73 -9.56
N SER A 512 4.41 14.12 -8.39
CA SER A 512 4.86 12.73 -8.27
C SER A 512 6.15 12.44 -9.06
N GLU A 513 6.95 13.47 -9.34
CA GLU A 513 8.26 13.32 -9.97
C GLU A 513 9.24 12.78 -8.92
N SER A 514 9.63 11.50 -9.06
CA SER A 514 10.49 10.80 -8.10
C SER A 514 11.99 11.01 -8.33
N LYS A 515 12.38 11.82 -9.33
CA LYS A 515 13.79 11.99 -9.73
C LYS A 515 14.28 13.38 -9.38
N ASN A 516 15.12 13.46 -8.35
CA ASN A 516 15.94 14.63 -8.10
C ASN A 516 16.98 14.76 -9.20
N GLU A 517 16.65 15.54 -10.23
CA GLU A 517 17.60 15.88 -11.28
C GLU A 517 18.78 16.63 -10.65
N LEU A 518 19.97 16.02 -10.72
CA LEU A 518 21.21 16.66 -10.30
C LEU A 518 21.47 17.86 -11.21
N SER A 519 21.31 19.06 -10.67
CA SER A 519 21.46 20.31 -11.40
C SER A 519 22.40 21.28 -10.68
N GLY A 520 22.82 22.34 -11.38
CA GLY A 520 23.56 23.43 -10.75
C GLY A 520 22.83 24.04 -9.54
N VAL A 521 21.50 24.04 -9.56
CA VAL A 521 20.66 24.53 -8.45
C VAL A 521 20.82 23.66 -7.21
N THR A 522 20.88 22.33 -7.37
CA THR A 522 21.12 21.39 -6.27
C THR A 522 22.46 21.66 -5.59
N PHE A 523 23.53 21.78 -6.37
CA PHE A 523 24.88 22.04 -5.82
C PHE A 523 24.99 23.41 -5.16
N ASP A 524 24.34 24.43 -5.71
CA ASP A 524 24.28 25.77 -5.12
C ASP A 524 23.57 25.76 -3.76
N PHE A 525 22.51 24.95 -3.60
CA PHE A 525 21.86 24.73 -2.33
C PHE A 525 22.76 23.98 -1.33
N LEU A 526 23.44 22.91 -1.76
CA LEU A 526 24.37 22.17 -0.90
C LEU A 526 25.51 23.05 -0.38
N ASP A 527 26.06 23.93 -1.22
CA ASP A 527 27.09 24.88 -0.78
C ASP A 527 26.58 25.83 0.31
N TYR A 528 25.33 26.28 0.21
CA TYR A 528 24.69 27.08 1.25
C TYR A 528 24.51 26.26 2.54
N VAL A 529 23.96 25.05 2.48
CA VAL A 529 23.79 24.18 3.65
C VAL A 529 25.13 23.91 4.35
N PHE A 530 26.17 23.63 3.57
CA PHE A 530 27.52 23.41 4.11
C PHE A 530 28.11 24.66 4.77
N ALA A 531 27.83 25.85 4.24
CA ALA A 531 28.28 27.11 4.82
C ALA A 531 27.59 27.45 6.15
N HIS A 532 26.33 27.04 6.33
CA HIS A 532 25.50 27.32 7.51
C HIS A 532 25.34 26.12 8.46
N ARG A 533 26.13 25.05 8.29
CA ARG A 533 25.94 23.78 9.04
C ARG A 533 26.01 23.97 10.56
N ALA A 534 26.87 24.87 11.04
CA ALA A 534 26.98 25.13 12.47
C ALA A 534 25.72 25.79 13.05
N GLU A 535 25.15 26.77 12.33
CA GLU A 535 23.88 27.39 12.69
C GLU A 535 22.72 26.39 12.62
N ILE A 536 22.70 25.51 11.61
CA ILE A 536 21.70 24.45 11.46
C ILE A 536 21.74 23.50 12.65
N LYS A 537 22.91 22.93 12.98
CA LYS A 537 23.06 22.03 14.13
C LYS A 537 22.64 22.69 15.45
N LYS A 538 22.91 23.99 15.60
CA LYS A 538 22.49 24.73 16.79
C LYS A 538 20.96 24.89 16.85
N ALA A 539 20.32 25.15 15.71
CA ALA A 539 18.85 25.20 15.64
C ALA A 539 18.24 23.83 15.94
N GLU A 540 18.81 22.75 15.39
CA GLU A 540 18.37 21.38 15.59
C GLU A 540 18.38 20.93 17.05
N ALA A 541 19.43 21.30 17.80
CA ALA A 541 19.54 21.00 19.23
C ALA A 541 18.45 21.65 20.10
N GLY A 542 17.69 22.61 19.57
CA GLY A 542 16.59 23.29 20.27
C GLY A 542 15.24 22.57 20.22
N PHE A 543 15.06 21.53 19.39
CA PHE A 543 13.77 20.88 19.13
C PHE A 543 13.43 19.74 20.10
N SER A 544 13.66 19.91 21.41
CA SER A 544 13.45 18.86 22.41
C SER A 544 12.07 18.93 23.12
N GLY A 545 10.99 19.29 22.42
CA GLY A 545 9.66 19.48 23.02
C GLY A 545 8.52 18.78 22.28
N GLU A 546 7.53 18.27 23.02
CA GLU A 546 6.34 17.55 22.51
C GLU A 546 5.39 18.42 21.64
N ASP A 547 5.63 19.73 21.51
CA ASP A 547 4.64 20.69 20.98
C ASP A 547 5.07 21.48 19.73
N ASP A 548 6.26 21.25 19.15
CA ASP A 548 6.75 22.07 18.03
C ASP A 548 6.90 21.26 16.73
N THR A 549 5.86 21.37 15.89
CA THR A 549 5.74 20.96 14.48
C THR A 549 6.39 19.62 14.12
N ALA A 550 5.53 18.63 13.83
CA ALA A 550 5.69 17.27 13.28
C ALA A 550 6.87 16.90 12.32
N TRP A 551 7.90 17.73 12.16
CA TRP A 551 9.03 17.55 11.27
C TRP A 551 10.26 16.96 11.98
N HIS A 552 10.42 17.15 13.29
CA HIS A 552 11.56 16.62 14.06
C HIS A 552 11.24 15.30 14.78
N TYR A 553 10.64 14.35 14.06
CA TYR A 553 10.72 12.93 14.45
C TYR A 553 12.15 12.43 14.20
N ASP A 554 12.58 11.41 14.96
CA ASP A 554 13.87 10.74 14.79
C ASP A 554 14.14 10.43 13.30
N GLY A 555 15.14 11.08 12.70
CA GLY A 555 15.59 10.84 11.31
C GLY A 555 15.53 12.01 10.32
N ASN A 556 15.04 13.20 10.71
CA ASN A 556 14.94 14.39 9.84
C ASN A 556 15.96 15.50 10.14
N ASP A 557 17.08 15.20 10.80
CA ASP A 557 18.17 16.17 10.95
C ASP A 557 18.99 16.31 9.67
N VAL A 558 19.73 17.40 9.53
CA VAL A 558 20.52 17.73 8.35
C VAL A 558 21.48 16.62 7.95
N ASP A 559 22.08 15.90 8.91
CA ASP A 559 23.05 14.88 8.57
C ASP A 559 22.38 13.60 8.04
N SER A 560 21.25 13.21 8.65
CA SER A 560 20.42 12.11 8.18
C SER A 560 19.91 12.36 6.76
N LEU A 561 19.37 13.56 6.50
CA LEU A 561 18.83 13.91 5.18
C LEU A 561 19.91 14.02 4.10
N LEU A 562 21.07 14.59 4.43
CA LEU A 562 22.21 14.64 3.51
C LEU A 562 22.76 13.23 3.23
N ASN A 563 22.88 12.38 4.26
CA ASN A 563 23.34 11.00 4.08
C ASN A 563 22.38 10.21 3.18
N ALA A 564 21.06 10.32 3.44
CA ALA A 564 20.04 9.70 2.60
C ALA A 564 20.10 10.23 1.15
N PHE A 565 20.27 11.54 0.96
CA PHE A 565 20.44 12.13 -0.37
C PHE A 565 21.64 11.55 -1.10
N PHE A 566 22.84 11.58 -0.51
CA PHE A 566 24.04 11.06 -1.17
C PHE A 566 23.96 9.54 -1.40
N GLY A 567 23.39 8.79 -0.45
CA GLY A 567 23.16 7.35 -0.57
C GLY A 567 22.24 7.01 -1.73
N ALA A 568 21.10 7.71 -1.87
CA ALA A 568 20.15 7.49 -2.97
C ALA A 568 20.79 7.74 -4.35
N GLN A 569 21.71 8.70 -4.44
CA GLN A 569 22.40 9.01 -5.69
C GLN A 569 23.51 8.00 -6.04
N ALA A 570 23.99 7.19 -5.10
CA ALA A 570 25.00 6.16 -5.33
C ALA A 570 24.55 5.11 -6.37
N TYR A 571 23.25 4.86 -6.44
CA TYR A 571 22.63 3.79 -7.24
C TYR A 571 21.87 4.32 -8.46
N ALA A 572 21.94 5.63 -8.73
CA ALA A 572 21.21 6.22 -9.85
C ALA A 572 21.89 5.87 -11.18
N GLU A 573 21.36 4.86 -11.88
CA GLU A 573 21.86 4.34 -13.18
C GLU A 573 21.96 5.41 -14.30
N SER A 574 21.33 6.57 -14.13
CA SER A 574 21.17 7.61 -15.15
C SER A 574 22.05 8.87 -14.98
N VAL A 575 23.01 8.88 -14.05
CA VAL A 575 23.88 10.06 -13.82
C VAL A 575 25.14 9.96 -14.69
N ASP A 576 25.43 11.00 -15.48
CA ASP A 576 26.64 11.01 -16.31
C ASP A 576 27.94 11.12 -15.48
N LYS A 577 29.08 10.68 -16.04
CA LYS A 577 30.35 10.63 -15.29
C LYS A 577 30.78 11.99 -14.69
N PRO A 578 30.69 13.13 -15.42
CA PRO A 578 30.99 14.43 -14.83
C PRO A 578 30.11 14.81 -13.63
N GLN A 579 28.81 14.49 -13.67
CA GLN A 579 27.91 14.73 -12.54
C GLN A 579 28.23 13.80 -11.36
N GLN A 580 28.58 12.54 -11.61
CA GLN A 580 29.04 11.61 -10.57
C GLN A 580 30.33 12.09 -9.91
N ASP A 581 31.31 12.57 -10.68
CA ASP A 581 32.56 13.13 -10.15
C ASP A 581 32.29 14.34 -9.27
N LYS A 582 31.42 15.25 -9.72
CA LYS A 582 31.02 16.41 -8.93
C LYS A 582 30.28 16.01 -7.64
N LEU A 583 29.40 15.01 -7.71
CA LEU A 583 28.69 14.50 -6.54
C LEU A 583 29.65 13.89 -5.52
N ARG A 584 30.65 13.10 -5.98
CA ARG A 584 31.73 12.57 -5.14
C ARG A 584 32.46 13.68 -4.40
N ASP A 585 32.80 14.77 -5.08
CA ASP A 585 33.52 15.90 -4.47
C ASP A 585 32.69 16.59 -3.38
N TYR A 586 31.37 16.74 -3.60
CA TYR A 586 30.45 17.28 -2.60
C TYR A 586 30.26 16.33 -1.41
N TYR A 587 30.17 15.02 -1.65
CA TYR A 587 30.07 14.05 -0.57
C TYR A 587 31.36 14.06 0.27
N LYS A 588 32.53 14.08 -0.38
CA LYS A 588 33.82 14.20 0.32
C LYS A 588 33.89 15.48 1.18
N LYS A 589 33.40 16.60 0.67
CA LYS A 589 33.29 17.87 1.43
C LYS A 589 32.37 17.71 2.63
N TYR A 590 31.23 17.04 2.48
CA TYR A 590 30.31 16.75 3.57
C TYR A 590 30.95 15.89 4.67
N VAL A 591 31.64 14.80 4.30
CA VAL A 591 32.38 13.95 5.26
C VAL A 591 33.43 14.74 6.03
N ALA A 592 34.15 15.66 5.37
CA ALA A 592 35.11 16.51 6.05
C ALA A 592 34.43 17.47 7.06
N LEU A 593 33.24 17.99 6.73
CA LEU A 593 32.46 18.89 7.58
C LEU A 593 31.81 18.19 8.77
N SER A 594 31.56 16.88 8.70
CA SER A 594 31.07 16.09 9.83
C SER A 594 32.15 15.81 10.88
N GLY A 595 33.40 16.23 10.64
CA GLY A 595 34.53 15.94 11.51
C GLY A 595 35.18 14.58 11.23
N GLY A 596 34.84 13.94 10.10
CA GLY A 596 35.33 12.60 9.76
C GLY A 596 34.58 11.50 10.51
N ASP A 597 33.27 11.70 10.70
CA ASP A 597 32.37 10.70 11.28
C ASP A 597 32.58 9.32 10.63
N PRO A 598 32.94 8.28 11.41
CA PRO A 598 33.26 6.95 10.88
C PRO A 598 32.12 6.29 10.09
N LEU A 599 30.86 6.49 10.47
CA LEU A 599 29.72 5.91 9.73
C LEU A 599 29.58 6.60 8.37
N LEU A 600 29.57 7.93 8.37
CA LEU A 600 29.47 8.71 7.14
C LEU A 600 30.66 8.44 6.21
N GLN A 601 31.85 8.24 6.78
CA GLN A 601 33.04 7.85 6.05
C GLN A 601 32.90 6.46 5.40
N GLN A 602 32.27 5.50 6.08
CA GLN A 602 31.93 4.18 5.51
C GLN A 602 30.92 4.31 4.37
N SER A 603 29.82 5.06 4.57
CA SER A 603 28.81 5.31 3.54
C SER A 603 29.41 6.01 2.30
N TYR A 604 30.37 6.91 2.50
CA TYR A 604 31.13 7.52 1.41
C TYR A 604 31.99 6.51 0.64
N PHE A 605 32.69 5.59 1.32
CA PHE A 605 33.47 4.58 0.62
C PHE A 605 32.60 3.65 -0.20
N TYR A 606 31.45 3.25 0.34
CA TYR A 606 30.45 2.49 -0.42
C TYR A 606 30.00 3.26 -1.68
N PHE A 607 29.69 4.55 -1.55
CA PHE A 607 29.33 5.41 -2.69
C PHE A 607 30.42 5.46 -3.76
N VAL A 608 31.69 5.65 -3.36
CA VAL A 608 32.81 5.78 -4.32
C VAL A 608 33.15 4.45 -4.96
N GLN A 609 33.00 3.32 -4.25
CA GLN A 609 33.31 1.98 -4.75
C GLN A 609 32.64 1.68 -6.09
N ASN A 610 31.37 2.06 -6.26
CA ASN A 610 30.60 1.81 -7.49
C ASN A 610 31.05 2.66 -8.70
N GLY A 611 31.97 3.61 -8.50
CA GLY A 611 32.42 4.55 -9.54
C GLY A 611 33.94 4.74 -9.62
N VAL A 612 34.74 3.92 -8.95
CA VAL A 612 36.21 4.00 -8.99
C VAL A 612 36.70 3.78 -10.43
N SER A 613 37.62 4.63 -10.86
CA SER A 613 38.30 4.55 -12.15
C SER A 613 39.82 4.59 -11.95
N PRO A 614 40.62 4.21 -12.95
CA PRO A 614 42.08 4.31 -12.85
C PRO A 614 42.60 5.70 -12.46
N GLU A 615 41.88 6.77 -12.80
CA GLU A 615 42.24 8.15 -12.43
C GLU A 615 41.96 8.47 -10.95
N THR A 616 41.01 7.79 -10.32
CA THR A 616 40.55 8.04 -8.94
C THR A 616 40.96 6.96 -7.95
N GLU A 617 41.53 5.85 -8.45
CA GLU A 617 41.99 4.69 -7.67
C GLU A 617 42.92 5.09 -6.51
N ARG A 618 43.96 5.87 -6.80
CA ARG A 618 44.94 6.27 -5.77
C ARG A 618 44.30 7.07 -4.65
N GLU A 619 43.43 8.01 -5.01
CA GLU A 619 42.70 8.84 -4.05
C GLU A 619 41.81 7.99 -3.15
N TYR A 620 41.09 7.03 -3.74
CA TYR A 620 40.21 6.11 -3.01
C TYR A 620 40.99 5.25 -2.01
N LEU A 621 42.08 4.62 -2.46
CA LEU A 621 42.95 3.80 -1.60
C LEU A 621 43.59 4.63 -0.48
N ASP A 622 44.09 5.84 -0.76
CA ASP A 622 44.70 6.72 0.23
C ASP A 622 43.68 7.21 1.27
N ALA A 623 42.47 7.56 0.83
CA ALA A 623 41.40 7.99 1.71
C ALA A 623 41.01 6.86 2.68
N TYR A 624 40.86 5.63 2.18
CA TYR A 624 40.57 4.48 3.03
C TYR A 624 41.73 4.14 3.96
N ALA A 625 42.97 4.14 3.47
CA ALA A 625 44.14 3.90 4.31
C ALA A 625 44.20 4.89 5.49
N LYS A 626 43.88 6.17 5.23
CA LYS A 626 43.83 7.20 6.27
C LYS A 626 42.73 6.92 7.31
N PHE A 627 41.53 6.54 6.87
CA PHE A 627 40.42 6.15 7.75
C PHE A 627 40.76 4.89 8.58
N PHE A 628 41.25 3.84 7.94
CA PHE A 628 41.64 2.62 8.63
C PHE A 628 42.68 2.91 9.71
N ASN A 629 43.67 3.76 9.41
CA ASN A 629 44.69 4.17 10.38
C ASN A 629 44.17 5.12 11.48
N SER A 630 43.06 5.83 11.26
CA SER A 630 42.45 6.65 12.31
C SER A 630 41.70 5.77 13.32
N VAL A 631 41.06 4.69 12.86
CA VAL A 631 40.32 3.74 13.69
C VAL A 631 41.24 2.69 14.32
N ILE A 632 42.02 1.97 13.51
CA ILE A 632 42.84 0.84 13.97
C ILE A 632 44.23 1.32 14.40
N LYS A 633 44.48 1.26 15.71
CA LYS A 633 45.77 1.55 16.34
C LYS A 633 46.48 0.25 16.73
N SER A 634 47.80 0.23 16.57
CA SER A 634 48.62 -0.96 16.84
C SER A 634 48.81 -1.27 18.33
N ASP A 635 48.40 -0.38 19.22
CA ASP A 635 48.55 -0.48 20.67
C ASP A 635 47.36 -1.19 21.37
N SER A 636 46.28 -1.47 20.64
CA SER A 636 45.03 -2.03 21.16
C SER A 636 44.51 -3.14 20.25
N SER A 637 43.61 -3.98 20.76
CA SER A 637 42.92 -4.96 19.92
C SER A 637 42.01 -4.29 18.88
N ILE A 638 41.66 -5.01 17.81
CA ILE A 638 40.75 -4.47 16.78
C ILE A 638 39.39 -4.15 17.36
N ILE A 639 38.87 -4.99 18.25
CA ILE A 639 37.56 -4.78 18.88
C ILE A 639 37.58 -3.52 19.75
N GLU A 640 38.60 -3.34 20.61
CA GLU A 640 38.71 -2.13 21.45
C GLU A 640 38.86 -0.84 20.62
N ASN A 641 39.56 -0.91 19.48
CA ASN A 641 39.68 0.23 18.57
C ASN A 641 38.33 0.59 17.93
N LEU A 642 37.57 -0.42 17.50
CA LEU A 642 36.24 -0.22 16.97
C LEU A 642 35.28 0.29 18.06
N ASP A 643 35.36 -0.22 19.28
CA ASP A 643 34.48 0.17 20.41
C ASP A 643 34.63 1.66 20.70
N ARG A 644 35.88 2.13 20.67
CA ARG A 644 36.22 3.55 20.81
C ARG A 644 35.64 4.38 19.67
N ALA A 645 35.86 3.96 18.42
CA ALA A 645 35.36 4.67 17.25
C ALA A 645 33.82 4.75 17.24
N PHE A 646 33.13 3.69 17.66
CA PHE A 646 31.69 3.67 17.83
C PHE A 646 31.25 4.62 18.95
N SER A 647 31.86 4.52 20.13
CA SER A 647 31.49 5.36 21.28
C SER A 647 31.71 6.86 21.04
N ASP A 648 32.77 7.23 20.32
CA ASP A 648 33.10 8.63 20.02
C ASP A 648 32.17 9.26 18.96
N SER A 649 31.40 8.43 18.24
CA SER A 649 30.60 8.87 17.07
C SER A 649 29.08 8.74 17.29
N PHE A 650 28.62 8.24 18.44
CA PHE A 650 27.24 7.80 18.62
C PHE A 650 26.44 8.54 19.70
N SER A 651 25.20 8.88 19.35
CA SER A 651 24.12 9.23 20.30
C SER A 651 22.74 8.62 19.96
N GLY A 652 22.62 7.69 18.99
CA GLY A 652 21.34 7.04 18.67
C GLY A 652 21.30 6.06 17.48
N SER A 653 20.30 5.18 17.51
CA SER A 653 19.69 4.24 16.52
C SER A 653 20.48 3.15 15.77
N ASN A 654 21.81 3.20 15.58
CA ASN A 654 22.55 2.08 14.95
C ASN A 654 23.20 1.16 16.00
N ASP A 655 23.15 -0.15 15.78
CA ASP A 655 23.71 -1.13 16.71
C ASP A 655 25.21 -1.42 16.41
N TRP A 656 25.94 -1.76 17.48
CA TRP A 656 27.37 -2.06 17.44
C TRP A 656 27.74 -3.19 16.45
N GLN A 657 26.87 -4.19 16.30
CA GLN A 657 27.14 -5.34 15.43
C GLN A 657 27.12 -4.92 13.96
N SER A 658 26.15 -4.08 13.57
CA SER A 658 26.09 -3.49 12.22
C SER A 658 27.33 -2.65 11.90
N PHE A 659 27.77 -1.77 12.82
CA PHE A 659 28.99 -0.98 12.62
C PHE A 659 30.24 -1.85 12.43
N LYS A 660 30.39 -2.89 13.28
CA LYS A 660 31.51 -3.84 13.21
C LYS A 660 31.53 -4.58 11.88
N TYR A 661 30.37 -5.02 11.41
CA TYR A 661 30.19 -5.71 10.13
C TYR A 661 30.55 -4.80 8.95
N GLU A 662 30.02 -3.59 8.89
CA GLU A 662 30.28 -2.64 7.81
C GLU A 662 31.76 -2.26 7.70
N PHE A 663 32.44 -2.10 8.85
CA PHE A 663 33.89 -1.88 8.87
C PHE A 663 34.65 -3.05 8.23
N ALA A 664 34.32 -4.28 8.61
CA ALA A 664 34.96 -5.48 8.06
C ALA A 664 34.66 -5.67 6.57
N ASN A 665 33.42 -5.41 6.16
CA ASN A 665 32.99 -5.51 4.77
C ASN A 665 33.72 -4.49 3.89
N THR A 666 33.77 -3.23 4.31
CA THR A 666 34.51 -2.18 3.61
C THR A 666 36.00 -2.53 3.49
N ALA A 667 36.61 -3.01 4.58
CA ALA A 667 38.01 -3.45 4.58
C ALA A 667 38.27 -4.57 3.57
N ASN A 668 37.37 -5.55 3.51
CA ASN A 668 37.50 -6.64 2.56
C ASN A 668 37.28 -6.19 1.11
N ASN A 669 36.26 -5.36 0.85
CA ASN A 669 35.95 -4.87 -0.50
C ASN A 669 37.11 -4.09 -1.11
N LEU A 670 37.75 -3.21 -0.33
CA LEU A 670 38.95 -2.51 -0.79
C LEU A 670 40.13 -3.46 -1.00
N ALA A 671 40.29 -4.47 -0.15
CA ALA A 671 41.33 -5.47 -0.32
C ALA A 671 41.09 -6.34 -1.59
N TRP A 672 39.84 -6.68 -1.89
CA TRP A 672 39.44 -7.36 -3.12
C TRP A 672 39.72 -6.51 -4.35
N TYR A 673 39.45 -5.21 -4.31
CA TYR A 673 39.75 -4.30 -5.41
C TYR A 673 41.23 -4.38 -5.85
N VAL A 674 42.16 -4.46 -4.87
CA VAL A 674 43.60 -4.62 -5.11
C VAL A 674 43.92 -5.96 -5.80
N VAL A 675 43.21 -7.04 -5.46
CA VAL A 675 43.34 -8.36 -6.11
C VAL A 675 42.85 -8.29 -7.56
N GLU A 676 41.63 -7.79 -7.74
CA GLU A 676 40.94 -7.74 -9.04
C GLU A 676 41.74 -6.94 -10.07
N HIS A 677 42.29 -5.80 -9.65
CA HIS A 677 43.08 -4.91 -10.51
C HIS A 677 44.59 -5.22 -10.51
N ARG A 678 45.01 -6.23 -9.74
CA ARG A 678 46.42 -6.68 -9.62
C ARG A 678 47.40 -5.54 -9.35
N LEU A 679 47.10 -4.71 -8.36
CA LEU A 679 47.91 -3.54 -8.04
C LEU A 679 49.28 -3.90 -7.46
N GLY A 680 50.15 -2.89 -7.33
CA GLY A 680 51.57 -3.07 -7.05
C GLY A 680 51.90 -3.53 -5.62
N PRO A 681 53.18 -3.86 -5.36
CA PRO A 681 53.63 -4.39 -4.06
C PRO A 681 53.37 -3.50 -2.83
N ALA A 682 53.22 -2.18 -3.02
CA ALA A 682 52.88 -1.27 -1.92
C ALA A 682 51.41 -1.44 -1.50
N ASP A 683 50.50 -1.53 -2.47
CA ASP A 683 49.07 -1.67 -2.25
C ASP A 683 48.71 -3.05 -1.71
N LEU A 684 49.39 -4.09 -2.20
CA LEU A 684 49.25 -5.46 -1.68
C LEU A 684 49.52 -5.54 -0.17
N LYS A 685 50.50 -4.79 0.36
CA LYS A 685 50.82 -4.82 1.79
C LYS A 685 49.73 -4.19 2.64
N GLU A 686 49.17 -3.07 2.19
CA GLU A 686 48.06 -2.41 2.90
C GLU A 686 46.78 -3.23 2.78
N ALA A 687 46.46 -3.77 1.61
CA ALA A 687 45.32 -4.66 1.39
C ALA A 687 45.36 -5.92 2.27
N ILE A 688 46.54 -6.54 2.42
CA ILE A 688 46.72 -7.66 3.36
C ILE A 688 46.36 -7.22 4.78
N ARG A 689 46.77 -6.02 5.20
CA ARG A 689 46.48 -5.51 6.54
C ARG A 689 45.00 -5.26 6.76
N TRP A 690 44.30 -4.74 5.75
CA TRP A 690 42.85 -4.53 5.79
C TRP A 690 42.08 -5.86 5.82
N SER A 691 42.48 -6.82 4.98
CA SER A 691 41.86 -8.14 4.92
C SER A 691 42.15 -9.00 6.16
N GLU A 692 43.35 -8.91 6.75
CA GLU A 692 43.64 -9.53 8.06
C GLU A 692 42.76 -8.92 9.17
N ALA A 693 42.45 -7.63 9.10
CA ALA A 693 41.57 -6.97 10.06
C ALA A 693 40.10 -7.39 9.89
N SER A 694 39.58 -7.48 8.66
CA SER A 694 38.22 -7.98 8.42
C SER A 694 38.03 -9.41 8.95
N LEU A 695 39.03 -10.28 8.78
CA LEU A 695 39.00 -11.67 9.27
C LEU A 695 39.22 -11.82 10.78
N ARG A 696 39.76 -10.81 11.47
CA ARG A 696 39.74 -10.81 12.93
C ARG A 696 38.36 -10.48 13.48
N ILE A 697 37.51 -9.87 12.67
CA ILE A 697 36.14 -9.48 12.99
C ILE A 697 35.15 -10.59 12.59
N GLU A 698 35.25 -11.07 11.35
CA GLU A 698 34.40 -12.09 10.72
C GLU A 698 35.23 -13.33 10.36
N ILE A 699 35.61 -14.09 11.39
CA ILE A 699 36.66 -15.14 11.35
C ILE A 699 36.39 -16.27 10.35
N LYS A 700 35.12 -16.51 10.03
CA LYS A 700 34.67 -17.62 9.19
C LYS A 700 34.11 -17.18 7.83
N ASN A 701 34.17 -15.90 7.48
CA ASN A 701 33.60 -15.44 6.23
C ASN A 701 34.41 -15.97 5.03
N ALA A 702 33.78 -16.79 4.18
CA ALA A 702 34.43 -17.46 3.07
C ALA A 702 35.02 -16.48 2.04
N TYR A 703 34.29 -15.41 1.71
CA TYR A 703 34.72 -14.36 0.78
C TYR A 703 35.96 -13.62 1.30
N TYR A 704 36.03 -13.39 2.61
CA TYR A 704 37.13 -12.65 3.21
C TYR A 704 38.40 -13.52 3.26
N LEU A 705 38.23 -14.82 3.51
CA LEU A 705 39.31 -15.80 3.46
C LEU A 705 39.89 -15.92 2.05
N ASP A 706 39.04 -16.01 1.02
CA ASP A 706 39.45 -16.05 -0.40
C ASP A 706 40.24 -14.79 -0.79
N THR A 707 39.70 -13.61 -0.44
CA THR A 707 40.38 -12.32 -0.68
C THR A 707 41.79 -12.32 -0.07
N LEU A 708 41.91 -12.72 1.21
CA LEU A 708 43.20 -12.75 1.90
C LEU A 708 44.17 -13.76 1.28
N ALA A 709 43.68 -14.93 0.88
CA ALA A 709 44.50 -15.97 0.27
C ALA A 709 45.10 -15.51 -1.06
N GLN A 710 44.28 -14.90 -1.92
CA GLN A 710 44.73 -14.34 -3.19
C GLN A 710 45.76 -13.22 -2.99
N LEU A 711 45.54 -12.33 -2.02
CA LEU A 711 46.54 -11.31 -1.65
C LEU A 711 47.86 -11.91 -1.18
N TYR A 712 47.84 -12.94 -0.32
CA TYR A 712 49.06 -13.63 0.08
C TYR A 712 49.80 -14.24 -1.10
N TYR A 713 49.06 -14.82 -2.05
CA TYR A 713 49.68 -15.44 -3.22
C TYR A 713 50.35 -14.40 -4.10
N LEU A 714 49.64 -13.30 -4.40
CA LEU A 714 50.17 -12.17 -5.18
C LEU A 714 51.38 -11.51 -4.49
N ASN A 715 51.40 -11.48 -3.15
CA ASN A 715 52.54 -11.00 -2.37
C ASN A 715 53.63 -12.08 -2.14
N GLY A 716 53.56 -13.23 -2.81
CA GLY A 716 54.58 -14.28 -2.77
C GLY A 716 54.57 -15.18 -1.53
N GLN A 717 53.60 -15.04 -0.62
CA GLN A 717 53.43 -15.85 0.59
C GLN A 717 52.65 -17.14 0.28
N LYS A 718 53.13 -17.93 -0.70
CA LYS A 718 52.37 -19.03 -1.34
C LYS A 718 51.81 -20.08 -0.38
N GLN A 719 52.57 -20.51 0.63
CA GLN A 719 52.08 -21.50 1.60
C GLN A 719 50.97 -20.93 2.49
N LYS A 720 51.10 -19.65 2.90
CA LYS A 720 50.07 -18.95 3.67
C LYS A 720 48.79 -18.77 2.85
N ALA A 721 48.94 -18.48 1.56
CA ALA A 721 47.84 -18.41 0.60
C ALA A 721 47.08 -19.74 0.49
N ILE A 722 47.78 -20.84 0.16
CA ILE A 722 47.16 -22.17 0.01
C ILE A 722 46.41 -22.58 1.27
N PHE A 723 47.01 -22.40 2.46
CA PHE A 723 46.36 -22.70 3.72
C PHE A 723 45.10 -21.85 3.97
N THR A 724 45.13 -20.57 3.57
CA THR A 724 44.00 -19.67 3.75
C THR A 724 42.87 -20.00 2.77
N GLU A 725 43.20 -20.34 1.52
CA GLU A 725 42.24 -20.74 0.48
C GLU A 725 41.57 -22.08 0.82
N GLU A 726 42.29 -23.03 1.42
CA GLU A 726 41.69 -24.27 1.95
C GLU A 726 40.59 -23.98 2.98
N ARG A 727 40.79 -22.96 3.81
CA ARG A 727 39.77 -22.50 4.76
C ARG A 727 38.63 -21.78 4.05
N ALA A 728 38.90 -20.99 3.01
CA ALA A 728 37.88 -20.32 2.21
C ALA A 728 36.95 -21.34 1.54
N ALA A 729 37.50 -22.33 0.83
CA ALA A 729 36.75 -23.40 0.19
C ALA A 729 35.96 -24.26 1.19
N SER A 730 36.53 -24.50 2.39
CA SER A 730 35.82 -25.20 3.46
C SER A 730 34.63 -24.39 3.99
N ALA A 731 34.83 -23.09 4.25
CA ALA A 731 33.78 -22.20 4.74
C ALA A 731 32.68 -21.94 3.70
N ALA A 732 33.03 -21.92 2.40
CA ALA A 732 32.06 -21.79 1.31
C ALA A 732 31.08 -22.97 1.23
N GLY A 733 31.41 -24.13 1.84
CA GLY A 733 30.49 -25.26 1.97
C GLY A 733 29.29 -25.00 2.88
N GLU A 734 29.30 -23.91 3.65
CA GLU A 734 28.18 -23.47 4.50
C GLU A 734 27.30 -22.40 3.80
N LEU A 735 27.61 -22.01 2.56
CA LEU A 735 26.83 -21.05 1.76
C LEU A 735 25.77 -21.76 0.91
N ASP A 736 24.67 -21.07 0.61
CA ASP A 736 23.57 -21.58 -0.25
C ASP A 736 23.90 -21.58 -1.75
N ASP A 737 25.12 -21.21 -2.13
CA ASP A 737 25.60 -21.16 -3.52
C ASP A 737 26.79 -22.14 -3.73
N PRO A 738 26.55 -23.29 -4.40
CA PRO A 738 27.59 -24.28 -4.66
C PRO A 738 28.65 -23.83 -5.69
N GLU A 739 28.37 -22.83 -6.53
CA GLU A 739 29.31 -22.35 -7.55
C GLU A 739 30.51 -21.63 -6.92
N ILE A 740 30.28 -20.90 -5.83
CA ILE A 740 31.34 -20.20 -5.08
C ILE A 740 32.37 -21.20 -4.55
N LYS A 741 31.90 -22.33 -3.99
CA LYS A 741 32.78 -23.37 -3.49
C LYS A 741 33.64 -23.96 -4.61
N LEU A 742 33.04 -24.28 -5.76
CA LEU A 742 33.77 -24.80 -6.91
C LEU A 742 34.83 -23.81 -7.41
N LYS A 743 34.50 -22.51 -7.44
CA LYS A 743 35.44 -21.45 -7.81
C LYS A 743 36.65 -21.40 -6.85
N TYR A 744 36.42 -21.48 -5.55
CA TYR A 744 37.51 -21.48 -4.56
C TYR A 744 38.34 -22.77 -4.62
N GLU A 745 37.72 -23.92 -4.86
CA GLU A 745 38.47 -25.16 -5.10
C GLU A 745 39.33 -25.09 -6.37
N GLU A 746 38.86 -24.44 -7.43
CA GLU A 746 39.63 -24.20 -8.65
C GLU A 746 40.82 -23.27 -8.39
N ILE A 747 40.60 -22.16 -7.69
CA ILE A 747 41.64 -21.21 -7.28
C ILE A 747 42.69 -21.92 -6.43
N LEU A 748 42.27 -22.71 -5.45
CA LEU A 748 43.15 -23.53 -4.62
C LEU A 748 44.03 -24.48 -5.44
N GLN A 749 43.46 -25.16 -6.44
CA GLN A 749 44.24 -26.04 -7.31
C GLN A 749 45.27 -25.26 -8.13
N LYS A 750 44.89 -24.10 -8.69
CA LYS A 750 45.82 -23.21 -9.40
C LYS A 750 46.96 -22.75 -8.49
N MET A 751 46.66 -22.37 -7.24
CA MET A 751 47.68 -21.98 -6.26
C MET A 751 48.63 -23.14 -5.93
N LYS A 752 48.10 -24.36 -5.72
CA LYS A 752 48.90 -25.58 -5.45
C LYS A 752 49.81 -25.95 -6.62
N GLN A 753 49.34 -25.76 -7.85
CA GLN A 753 50.09 -26.04 -9.08
C GLN A 753 51.04 -24.92 -9.48
N GLY A 754 50.97 -23.76 -8.82
CA GLY A 754 51.80 -22.60 -9.14
C GLY A 754 51.34 -21.84 -10.39
N THR A 755 50.10 -22.03 -10.82
CA THR A 755 49.52 -21.51 -12.07
C THR A 755 48.48 -20.40 -11.86
N TYR A 756 48.24 -20.01 -10.61
CA TYR A 756 47.39 -18.87 -10.24
C TYR A 756 48.04 -17.52 -10.62
#